data_AF-A0A8J5QQW6-F1
#
_entry.id   AF-A0A8J5QQW6-F1
#
_cell.length_a   1.000
_cell.length_b   1.000
_cell.length_c   1.000
_cell.angle_alpha   90.00
_cell.angle_beta   90.00
_cell.angle_gamma   90.00
#
_symmetry.space_group_name_H-M   'P 1'
#
loop_
_entity.id
_entity.type
_entity.pdbx_description
1 polymer ?
#
loop_
_entity_poly.entity_id
_entity_poly.type
_entity_poly.pdbx_seq_one_letter_code
_entity_poly.pdbx_strand_id
1 'polypeptide(L)'
;MFLNETLVLLTYTANMMATLPNETSSKNFSNTNVDHHSDSEANNNYLTTLSPEEEENKFNLEDDWYMWRCYQPYGCFYIGAPWSGENRPVSTFPGRPESVDPHYMLYTRERSNDPYELLIDQLDIVRKSPLKNNTTLYFIVHGYLDNGDKTWILRTKRELLIREDCNVVVVNWIAGAGPPYPQAVANTRLVGAMTARLAMQLIQEAGVPEHRFHAIGHSLGAHTCGYIGYYLRVQYGYKLGRITGLDPAEPHFSNTSPMVRLDPTDAEFVTAIHTDSSPFVTGGLGISQPVGHIDFYPNGGRNQPGCNHGVLNSITLERGSFFRGIKRFLGCNHIRSYDYFIESINTNCPFIAVPCSSWSNFQEGKCFDCISQYCPRFGFDAQPGNYHASVYLMTAAEKPFCRGHYKITINISKTAESVDHGGEVGMFVIRVIGAATNGSNNNYEHDSDRDSDIKISERLELSEASKYYEPGSSHTVVLPGEIVGTPEAVEITWEYQTSVFNPLTWRLLHKPKAYIDSLRIDSLEAGQGITVCPDEGKTITANEPKILTVENCRYHTPDSNNEEDRGSKEKTYYNNKNNNKSWYHLIHRPLNVFPLPREVINTRFILYTNDNPTEGQVLIVGKDKSIKRSNFDPKRKTKFIIHGFIDTTLSNWVKEMRNELLKHGDYNVIIVDWAGGSLPLYTQATANTRLVGLEIAHLIKHLHTNYGLEMGDVHLIGHSLGAHTAGYAGEKLQGEVGRITGLDPAEPNFQGMPSHIRLDWTDAQLVDPCGHLDFYPNNGKEQPGCTDLSETTPSLPLTLIREGLEEASRVLVACNHIRAIKLFIESINSKCQYVAHECNNYANFLRGECFSCKNNNSLSCSIMGYHADQSPALVKRLAMGQSASTALLGSKFYVSTGKEDPYCRRHYRITINLARPQTAESWVQGFMKVTLHAENGIIRNMDLTPNGYMRLEHGTTRKIVVAHHGGAANDMGKIRKVELAWTYDMDVKYGLKLDDIHLIGHSLGAHTAGYAGEKLQGKIGRLSALDPAKPDFENMSSDMRLDSTDAQFVDVIHTGSRGIFRTGINHPCGHLDFYPNNGDDQPGYTSVILAKFCNHVRAIKLFTESINSNCQFTAYECDSYDNFIEETQYRIAIQSTNPSQAKNWARGLINVTLHADDEIIRNMQLTQNENRLRLRYGGTTKVVAVPPASFKGDIGRIRKVELT
;
A
#
# COMPACT_ATOMS: atom_id res chain seq x y z
N MET A 1 1.29 26.23 7.45
CA MET A 1 2.64 26.34 8.05
C MET A 1 2.98 25.19 9.04
N PHE A 2 2.30 24.04 8.99
CA PHE A 2 2.62 22.84 9.78
C PHE A 2 2.65 21.54 8.93
N LEU A 3 2.70 21.67 7.60
CA LEU A 3 2.55 20.55 6.64
C LEU A 3 3.86 20.10 5.97
N ASN A 4 5.01 20.67 6.36
CA ASN A 4 6.29 20.43 5.66
C ASN A 4 7.20 19.38 6.33
N GLU A 5 6.81 18.85 7.50
CA GLU A 5 7.64 17.89 8.26
C GLU A 5 7.30 16.42 7.94
N THR A 6 6.13 16.15 7.36
CA THR A 6 5.63 14.77 7.16
C THR A 6 6.12 14.12 5.85
N LEU A 7 6.41 14.90 4.81
CA LEU A 7 6.91 14.38 3.52
C LEU A 7 8.42 14.09 3.55
N VAL A 8 9.15 14.70 4.49
CA VAL A 8 10.60 14.55 4.67
C VAL A 8 10.97 13.20 5.31
N LEU A 9 10.05 12.58 6.07
CA LEU A 9 10.35 11.33 6.79
C LEU A 9 10.15 10.06 5.95
N LEU A 10 9.25 10.07 4.96
CA LEU A 10 8.97 8.93 4.06
C LEU A 10 9.94 8.83 2.87
N THR A 11 10.56 9.95 2.47
CA THR A 11 11.69 9.94 1.52
C THR A 11 13.01 9.55 2.20
N TYR A 12 13.11 9.69 3.53
CA TYR A 12 14.31 9.33 4.31
C TYR A 12 14.55 7.82 4.42
N THR A 13 13.50 6.99 4.35
CA THR A 13 13.64 5.51 4.42
C THR A 13 14.16 4.88 3.13
N ALA A 14 14.10 5.60 2.00
CA ALA A 14 14.64 5.12 0.72
C ALA A 14 16.11 5.54 0.46
N ASN A 15 16.62 6.57 1.15
CA ASN A 15 17.94 7.16 0.86
C ASN A 15 19.03 6.98 1.95
N MET A 16 18.78 6.24 3.04
CA MET A 16 19.83 5.87 4.01
C MET A 16 20.59 4.59 3.61
N MET A 17 21.05 4.51 2.36
CA MET A 17 22.05 3.55 1.91
C MET A 17 23.36 4.28 1.54
N ALA A 18 24.02 4.93 2.50
CA ALA A 18 25.48 5.18 2.48
C ALA A 18 25.96 6.02 3.70
N THR A 19 26.84 5.37 4.49
CA THR A 19 28.04 5.87 5.22
C THR A 19 27.95 6.68 6.54
N LEU A 20 28.76 6.21 7.51
CA LEU A 20 29.17 6.75 8.82
C LEU A 20 30.71 6.49 8.94
N PRO A 21 31.43 7.24 9.81
CA PRO A 21 32.58 8.05 9.45
C PRO A 21 33.94 7.38 9.65
N ASN A 22 34.99 7.90 9.02
CA ASN A 22 36.23 8.27 9.72
C ASN A 22 37.07 9.32 8.99
N GLU A 23 37.25 10.48 9.64
CA GLU A 23 38.41 11.37 9.46
C GLU A 23 39.66 10.67 10.03
N THR A 24 40.91 10.88 9.63
CA THR A 24 41.59 12.11 9.20
C THR A 24 42.84 11.76 8.37
N SER A 25 43.04 12.56 7.32
CA SER A 25 44.30 13.02 6.70
C SER A 25 45.64 12.46 7.23
N SER A 26 46.47 11.97 6.31
CA SER A 26 47.88 12.35 6.30
C SER A 26 48.15 13.24 5.09
N LYS A 27 48.56 14.47 5.38
CA LYS A 27 49.24 15.34 4.41
C LYS A 27 50.58 14.69 4.08
N ASN A 28 50.86 14.50 2.79
CA ASN A 28 52.21 14.54 2.28
C ASN A 28 52.70 15.99 2.32
N PHE A 29 53.89 16.26 2.86
CA PHE A 29 54.85 17.16 2.23
C PHE A 29 56.29 16.79 2.66
N SER A 30 57.00 16.27 1.66
CA SER A 30 58.42 16.47 1.33
C SER A 30 59.50 16.43 2.42
N ASN A 31 60.43 15.49 2.21
CA ASN A 31 61.87 15.70 2.12
C ASN A 31 62.42 17.02 2.68
N THR A 32 63.24 16.93 3.72
CA THR A 32 64.66 17.31 3.65
C THR A 32 65.41 16.86 4.91
N ASN A 33 66.35 15.94 4.70
CA ASN A 33 67.74 15.97 5.18
C ASN A 33 68.07 16.09 6.68
N VAL A 34 69.00 15.18 7.07
CA VAL A 34 70.16 15.36 7.97
C VAL A 34 70.05 14.73 9.39
N ASP A 35 70.79 13.63 9.50
CA ASP A 35 71.78 13.26 10.51
C ASP A 35 71.46 12.94 11.98
N HIS A 36 71.96 11.73 12.32
CA HIS A 36 72.76 11.37 13.49
C HIS A 36 72.16 11.16 14.90
N HIS A 37 72.43 9.94 15.37
CA HIS A 37 72.85 9.52 16.72
C HIS A 37 71.85 9.00 17.78
N SER A 38 71.87 7.66 17.87
CA SER A 38 72.15 6.78 19.04
C SER A 38 71.17 6.66 20.21
N ASP A 39 70.74 5.39 20.39
CA ASP A 39 70.58 4.61 21.64
C ASP A 39 69.56 5.11 22.69
N SER A 40 68.69 4.32 23.34
CA SER A 40 68.78 2.90 23.76
C SER A 40 67.41 2.28 24.18
N GLU A 41 67.21 0.99 23.88
CA GLU A 41 66.50 -0.08 24.66
C GLU A 41 65.02 0.06 25.12
N ALA A 42 64.12 -0.69 24.45
CA ALA A 42 63.23 -1.71 25.06
C ALA A 42 62.54 -2.59 23.98
N ASN A 43 62.51 -3.91 24.20
CA ASN A 43 62.19 -4.99 23.24
C ASN A 43 60.70 -5.16 22.85
N ASN A 44 60.44 -5.10 21.54
CA ASN A 44 59.70 -6.00 20.63
C ASN A 44 58.81 -7.17 21.15
N ASN A 45 57.51 -7.18 20.80
CA ASN A 45 56.90 -7.95 19.67
C ASN A 45 55.39 -8.24 19.85
N TYR A 46 54.53 -7.66 19.00
CA TYR A 46 53.27 -8.27 18.56
C TYR A 46 53.18 -8.16 17.03
N LEU A 47 53.86 -9.08 16.35
CA LEU A 47 53.53 -9.47 14.98
C LEU A 47 52.36 -10.45 15.09
N THR A 48 51.26 -10.19 14.38
CA THR A 48 50.19 -11.18 14.18
C THR A 48 50.71 -12.33 13.32
N THR A 49 51.09 -13.42 13.94
CA THR A 49 51.30 -14.72 13.27
C THR A 49 49.96 -15.39 13.05
N LEU A 50 49.71 -15.76 11.79
CA LEU A 50 48.70 -16.74 11.38
C LEU A 50 48.90 -18.07 12.15
N SER A 51 47.83 -18.83 12.33
CA SER A 51 47.82 -20.07 13.11
C SER A 51 48.34 -21.27 12.28
N PRO A 52 48.97 -22.29 12.90
CA PRO A 52 49.51 -23.46 12.20
C PRO A 52 48.49 -24.37 11.49
N GLU A 53 47.18 -24.21 11.73
CA GLU A 53 46.13 -24.91 10.96
C GLU A 53 45.88 -24.28 9.57
N GLU A 54 46.46 -23.11 9.29
CA GLU A 54 46.32 -22.41 8.01
C GLU A 54 47.34 -22.85 6.94
N GLU A 55 48.32 -23.71 7.27
CA GLU A 55 49.29 -24.25 6.29
C GLU A 55 48.90 -25.62 5.67
N GLU A 56 47.90 -26.33 6.22
CA GLU A 56 47.52 -27.66 5.70
C GLU A 56 46.29 -27.68 4.77
N ASN A 57 45.60 -26.55 4.60
CA ASN A 57 44.52 -26.46 3.63
C ASN A 57 44.95 -25.70 2.38
N LYS A 58 45.36 -26.44 1.34
CA LYS A 58 45.35 -25.93 -0.04
C LYS A 58 43.91 -25.61 -0.44
N PHE A 59 43.45 -24.39 -0.19
CA PHE A 59 42.21 -23.89 -0.78
C PHE A 59 42.48 -23.39 -2.20
N ASN A 60 41.61 -23.81 -3.11
CA ASN A 60 41.69 -23.63 -4.54
C ASN A 60 41.39 -22.16 -4.91
N LEU A 61 41.97 -21.69 -6.01
CA LEU A 61 41.81 -20.35 -6.61
C LEU A 61 40.37 -20.06 -7.10
N GLU A 62 39.37 -19.97 -6.21
CA GLU A 62 37.99 -19.52 -6.49
C GLU A 62 37.38 -18.65 -5.35
N ASP A 63 38.18 -18.09 -4.43
CA ASP A 63 37.73 -17.67 -3.09
C ASP A 63 36.89 -16.36 -2.97
N ASP A 64 35.69 -16.50 -2.38
CA ASP A 64 34.70 -15.50 -1.93
C ASP A 64 35.12 -14.67 -0.68
N TRP A 65 36.41 -14.40 -0.47
CA TRP A 65 36.89 -13.76 0.77
C TRP A 65 36.27 -12.37 1.05
N TYR A 66 35.92 -11.62 0.00
CA TYR A 66 35.28 -10.29 0.09
C TYR A 66 33.85 -10.33 0.64
N MET A 67 33.24 -11.51 0.73
CA MET A 67 31.89 -11.73 1.24
C MET A 67 31.85 -12.07 2.74
N TRP A 68 33.02 -12.11 3.40
CA TRP A 68 33.14 -12.33 4.84
C TRP A 68 33.61 -11.06 5.54
N ARG A 69 33.06 -10.81 6.74
CA ARG A 69 33.57 -9.78 7.65
C ARG A 69 33.62 -10.30 9.06
N CYS A 70 34.78 -10.20 9.70
CA CYS A 70 35.00 -10.70 11.05
C CYS A 70 35.05 -9.58 12.07
N TYR A 71 34.34 -9.77 13.18
CA TYR A 71 34.39 -8.91 14.35
C TYR A 71 34.85 -9.77 15.52
N GLN A 72 36.11 -9.70 15.90
CA GLN A 72 36.56 -10.39 17.12
C GLN A 72 35.98 -9.67 18.35
N PRO A 73 35.49 -10.39 19.37
CA PRO A 73 35.49 -11.86 19.54
C PRO A 73 34.21 -12.58 19.02
N TYR A 74 33.35 -11.89 18.27
CA TYR A 74 32.02 -12.34 17.82
C TYR A 74 32.02 -13.18 16.53
N GLY A 75 33.19 -13.43 15.93
CA GLY A 75 33.34 -14.29 14.74
C GLY A 75 33.10 -13.58 13.41
N CYS A 76 32.86 -14.37 12.37
CA CYS A 76 32.77 -13.90 10.99
C CYS A 76 31.36 -14.01 10.41
N PHE A 77 30.98 -13.00 9.62
CA PHE A 77 29.65 -12.84 9.05
C PHE A 77 29.75 -12.88 7.52
N TYR A 78 29.28 -13.99 6.93
CA TYR A 78 29.11 -14.14 5.48
C TYR A 78 27.83 -13.46 4.99
N ILE A 79 27.85 -12.84 3.81
CA ILE A 79 26.68 -12.18 3.20
C ILE A 79 26.11 -12.87 1.95
N GLY A 80 26.79 -13.91 1.44
CA GLY A 80 26.31 -14.72 0.31
C GLY A 80 25.23 -15.73 0.73
N ALA A 81 24.81 -16.59 -0.20
CA ALA A 81 23.76 -17.58 0.06
C ALA A 81 24.13 -18.47 1.29
N PRO A 82 23.20 -18.74 2.23
CA PRO A 82 21.77 -18.43 2.20
C PRO A 82 21.38 -17.04 2.74
N TRP A 83 22.35 -16.18 3.09
CA TRP A 83 22.11 -14.82 3.60
C TRP A 83 21.70 -13.82 2.52
N SER A 84 21.83 -14.18 1.26
CA SER A 84 21.27 -13.48 0.09
C SER A 84 20.39 -14.43 -0.73
N GLY A 85 19.36 -13.88 -1.39
CA GLY A 85 18.44 -14.66 -2.24
C GLY A 85 17.20 -13.86 -2.63
N GLU A 86 16.24 -14.48 -3.32
CA GLU A 86 15.00 -13.81 -3.78
C GLU A 86 14.22 -13.15 -2.63
N ASN A 87 14.10 -13.85 -1.49
CA ASN A 87 13.40 -13.36 -0.30
C ASN A 87 14.27 -12.45 0.59
N ARG A 88 15.56 -12.29 0.26
CA ARG A 88 16.53 -11.40 0.94
C ARG A 88 17.43 -10.75 -0.13
N PRO A 89 16.88 -9.86 -0.97
CA PRO A 89 17.57 -9.34 -2.15
C PRO A 89 18.72 -8.38 -1.79
N VAL A 90 18.62 -7.75 -0.63
CA VAL A 90 19.67 -6.91 -0.05
C VAL A 90 20.22 -7.61 1.20
N SER A 91 21.48 -8.02 1.14
CA SER A 91 22.23 -8.59 2.25
C SER A 91 23.42 -7.69 2.55
N THR A 92 23.44 -7.09 3.73
CA THR A 92 24.54 -6.24 4.18
C THR A 92 25.28 -6.90 5.33
N PHE A 93 26.54 -6.50 5.53
CA PHE A 93 27.25 -6.86 6.76
C PHE A 93 26.58 -6.19 7.96
N PRO A 94 26.59 -6.83 9.14
CA PRO A 94 26.25 -6.14 10.37
C PRO A 94 27.07 -4.85 10.54
N GLY A 95 26.57 -3.91 11.34
CA GLY A 95 27.33 -2.75 11.78
C GLY A 95 28.55 -3.18 12.60
N ARG A 96 29.46 -2.25 12.90
CA ARG A 96 30.55 -2.54 13.84
C ARG A 96 29.98 -2.76 15.25
N PRO A 97 30.54 -3.64 16.08
CA PRO A 97 30.07 -3.87 17.45
C PRO A 97 29.89 -2.59 18.27
N GLU A 98 30.80 -1.63 18.13
CA GLU A 98 30.78 -0.34 18.84
C GLU A 98 29.70 0.62 18.33
N SER A 99 29.16 0.37 17.13
CA SER A 99 28.05 1.16 16.57
C SER A 99 26.68 0.55 16.88
N VAL A 100 26.62 -0.79 16.96
CA VAL A 100 25.41 -1.51 17.35
C VAL A 100 25.18 -1.43 18.85
N ASP A 101 26.27 -1.46 19.63
CA ASP A 101 26.39 -1.19 21.07
C ASP A 101 25.16 -1.58 21.90
N PRO A 102 24.80 -2.87 21.96
CA PRO A 102 23.68 -3.32 22.76
C PRO A 102 23.97 -3.18 24.26
N HIS A 103 23.09 -2.49 24.98
CA HIS A 103 23.14 -2.39 26.43
C HIS A 103 22.35 -3.51 27.11
N TYR A 104 22.92 -4.11 28.15
CA TYR A 104 22.34 -5.26 28.85
C TYR A 104 21.92 -4.89 30.27
N MET A 105 20.66 -4.50 30.43
CA MET A 105 20.14 -3.99 31.69
C MET A 105 19.55 -5.13 32.51
N LEU A 106 20.23 -5.54 33.59
CA LEU A 106 19.78 -6.57 34.52
C LEU A 106 18.84 -5.98 35.58
N TYR A 107 17.67 -6.57 35.69
CA TYR A 107 16.68 -6.32 36.74
C TYR A 107 16.48 -7.59 37.56
N THR A 108 16.32 -7.40 38.86
CA THR A 108 15.91 -8.45 39.80
C THR A 108 14.70 -7.94 40.60
N ARG A 109 14.06 -8.81 41.39
CA ARG A 109 12.93 -8.41 42.23
C ARG A 109 13.30 -7.29 43.21
N GLU A 110 14.50 -7.35 43.76
CA GLU A 110 15.05 -6.36 44.70
C GLU A 110 15.44 -5.05 44.00
N ARG A 111 15.85 -5.13 42.73
CA ARG A 111 16.30 -3.99 41.91
C ARG A 111 15.41 -3.79 40.68
N SER A 112 14.11 -3.64 40.90
CA SER A 112 13.13 -3.57 39.81
C SER A 112 13.09 -2.22 39.08
N ASN A 113 13.55 -1.13 39.71
CA ASN A 113 13.56 0.24 39.16
C ASN A 113 14.96 0.81 38.91
N ASP A 114 16.01 0.14 39.39
CA ASP A 114 17.41 0.57 39.29
C ASP A 114 18.26 -0.58 38.72
N PRO A 115 18.32 -0.71 37.38
CA PRO A 115 18.99 -1.83 36.74
C PRO A 115 20.51 -1.82 36.96
N TYR A 116 21.09 -3.00 36.99
CA TYR A 116 22.53 -3.20 36.94
C TYR A 116 22.95 -3.44 35.49
N GLU A 117 23.87 -2.66 34.96
CA GLU A 117 24.35 -2.87 33.58
C GLU A 117 25.41 -3.99 33.54
N LEU A 118 25.16 -5.01 32.72
CA LEU A 118 26.12 -6.07 32.44
C LEU A 118 26.96 -5.66 31.23
N LEU A 119 28.28 -5.78 31.35
CA LEU A 119 29.22 -5.49 30.27
C LEU A 119 29.90 -6.77 29.80
N ILE A 120 29.87 -7.00 28.49
CA ILE A 120 30.54 -8.14 27.84
C ILE A 120 32.04 -8.05 28.12
N ASP A 121 32.67 -9.19 28.41
CA ASP A 121 34.12 -9.31 28.66
C ASP A 121 34.64 -8.62 29.93
N GLN A 122 33.78 -7.95 30.71
CA GLN A 122 34.11 -7.47 32.05
C GLN A 122 33.68 -8.49 33.12
N LEU A 123 34.43 -9.58 33.23
CA LEU A 123 34.09 -10.72 34.10
C LEU A 123 33.86 -10.33 35.56
N ASP A 124 34.57 -9.33 36.09
CA ASP A 124 34.36 -8.85 37.45
C ASP A 124 32.99 -8.20 37.65
N ILE A 125 32.46 -7.49 36.63
CA ILE A 125 31.11 -6.91 36.67
C ILE A 125 30.06 -8.02 36.65
N VAL A 126 30.28 -9.07 35.84
CA VAL A 126 29.39 -10.24 35.77
C VAL A 126 29.38 -11.00 37.11
N ARG A 127 30.56 -11.29 37.68
CA ARG A 127 30.71 -11.99 38.98
C ARG A 127 30.09 -11.23 40.15
N LYS A 128 30.24 -9.89 40.18
CA LYS A 128 29.72 -9.02 41.25
C LYS A 128 28.28 -8.57 41.05
N SER A 129 27.67 -8.94 39.92
CA SER A 129 26.30 -8.54 39.61
C SER A 129 25.31 -9.09 40.65
N PRO A 130 24.17 -8.43 40.87
CA PRO A 130 23.16 -8.86 41.84
C PRO A 130 22.32 -10.07 41.36
N LEU A 131 22.79 -10.81 40.35
CA LEU A 131 22.04 -11.90 39.74
C LEU A 131 21.96 -13.11 40.68
N LYS A 132 20.82 -13.82 40.66
CA LYS A 132 20.63 -15.07 41.42
C LYS A 132 20.83 -16.29 40.52
N ASN A 133 21.91 -17.03 40.73
CA ASN A 133 22.34 -18.10 39.83
C ASN A 133 21.45 -19.35 39.82
N ASN A 134 20.61 -19.55 40.84
CA ASN A 134 19.67 -20.66 40.97
C ASN A 134 18.25 -20.32 40.48
N THR A 135 18.07 -19.21 39.75
CA THR A 135 16.78 -18.72 39.24
C THR A 135 16.78 -18.64 37.71
N THR A 136 15.59 -18.52 37.11
CA THR A 136 15.45 -18.34 35.65
C THR A 136 16.05 -17.00 35.21
N LEU A 137 16.71 -16.97 34.05
CA LEU A 137 17.18 -15.73 33.43
C LEU A 137 16.42 -15.48 32.14
N TYR A 138 15.71 -14.35 32.08
CA TYR A 138 14.95 -13.92 30.91
C TYR A 138 15.73 -12.89 30.11
N PHE A 139 15.93 -13.14 28.81
CA PHE A 139 16.31 -12.08 27.88
C PHE A 139 15.05 -11.49 27.24
N ILE A 140 14.87 -10.17 27.29
CA ILE A 140 13.81 -9.47 26.56
C ILE A 140 14.44 -8.67 25.43
N VAL A 141 14.11 -9.01 24.18
CA VAL A 141 14.72 -8.45 22.97
C VAL A 141 13.67 -7.75 22.12
N HIS A 142 13.86 -6.45 21.90
CA HIS A 142 12.92 -5.64 21.11
C HIS A 142 13.20 -5.71 19.61
N GLY A 143 12.28 -5.16 18.80
CA GLY A 143 12.35 -5.19 17.34
C GLY A 143 12.73 -3.85 16.69
N TYR A 144 12.37 -3.72 15.41
CA TYR A 144 12.63 -2.55 14.56
C TYR A 144 11.96 -1.27 15.08
N LEU A 145 12.69 -0.14 15.08
CA LEU A 145 12.22 1.16 15.59
C LEU A 145 11.71 1.13 17.04
N ASP A 146 12.23 0.20 17.83
CA ASP A 146 11.89 0.02 19.24
C ASP A 146 13.12 0.13 20.14
N ASN A 147 12.93 0.10 21.46
CA ASN A 147 14.01 0.27 22.43
C ASN A 147 13.67 -0.38 23.78
N GLY A 148 14.68 -0.54 24.64
CA GLY A 148 14.58 -1.15 25.96
C GLY A 148 13.61 -0.48 26.94
N ASP A 149 13.25 0.79 26.71
CA ASP A 149 12.41 1.58 27.62
C ASP A 149 10.93 1.57 27.25
N LYS A 150 10.52 0.76 26.26
CA LYS A 150 9.12 0.68 25.86
C LYS A 150 8.24 0.07 26.94
N THR A 151 7.01 0.55 26.98
CA THR A 151 6.00 0.14 27.96
C THR A 151 5.78 -1.37 27.98
N TRP A 152 5.78 -2.04 26.83
CA TRP A 152 5.61 -3.50 26.79
C TRP A 152 6.78 -4.25 27.43
N ILE A 153 8.03 -3.82 27.20
CA ILE A 153 9.23 -4.42 27.82
C ILE A 153 9.18 -4.25 29.34
N LEU A 154 8.91 -3.02 29.79
CA LEU A 154 8.83 -2.71 31.22
C LEU A 154 7.69 -3.48 31.90
N ARG A 155 6.57 -3.69 31.19
CA ARG A 155 5.44 -4.51 31.67
C ARG A 155 5.82 -5.98 31.71
N THR A 156 6.37 -6.56 30.65
CA THR A 156 6.83 -7.96 30.63
C THR A 156 7.81 -8.22 31.78
N LYS A 157 8.84 -7.35 31.94
CA LYS A 157 9.76 -7.38 33.08
C LYS A 157 9.01 -7.41 34.41
N ARG A 158 8.09 -6.47 34.62
CA ARG A 158 7.31 -6.37 35.86
C ARG A 158 6.51 -7.63 36.12
N GLU A 159 5.77 -8.14 35.14
CA GLU A 159 4.94 -9.33 35.28
C GLU A 159 5.79 -10.58 35.59
N LEU A 160 6.97 -10.72 34.97
CA LEU A 160 7.91 -11.81 35.28
C LEU A 160 8.43 -11.75 36.71
N LEU A 161 8.86 -10.56 37.18
CA LEU A 161 9.36 -10.37 38.55
C LEU A 161 8.27 -10.57 39.62
N ILE A 162 6.99 -10.34 39.26
CA ILE A 162 5.82 -10.66 40.09
C ILE A 162 5.61 -12.18 40.11
N ARG A 163 5.67 -12.84 38.95
CA ARG A 163 5.40 -14.28 38.78
C ARG A 163 6.39 -15.14 39.58
N GLU A 164 7.68 -14.86 39.48
CA GLU A 164 8.74 -15.64 40.12
C GLU A 164 9.96 -14.78 40.50
N ASP A 165 10.82 -15.30 41.40
CA ASP A 165 12.07 -14.63 41.75
C ASP A 165 13.09 -14.98 40.66
N CYS A 166 13.30 -14.07 39.72
CA CYS A 166 14.08 -14.31 38.51
C CYS A 166 14.99 -13.11 38.16
N ASN A 167 15.89 -13.35 37.20
CA ASN A 167 16.72 -12.33 36.59
C ASN A 167 16.09 -11.94 35.25
N VAL A 168 15.93 -10.64 34.99
CA VAL A 168 15.45 -10.13 33.70
C VAL A 168 16.49 -9.23 33.09
N VAL A 169 17.06 -9.63 31.96
CA VAL A 169 18.02 -8.83 31.18
C VAL A 169 17.31 -8.27 29.95
N VAL A 170 17.16 -6.94 29.91
CA VAL A 170 16.67 -6.25 28.72
C VAL A 170 17.85 -6.03 27.77
N VAL A 171 17.75 -6.57 26.55
CA VAL A 171 18.73 -6.38 25.48
C VAL A 171 18.32 -5.15 24.68
N ASN A 172 18.88 -3.99 25.04
CA ASN A 172 18.57 -2.72 24.40
C ASN A 172 19.58 -2.44 23.27
N TRP A 173 19.21 -2.81 22.04
CA TRP A 173 20.03 -2.65 20.85
C TRP A 173 19.51 -1.51 19.95
N ILE A 174 18.95 -0.46 20.56
CA ILE A 174 18.31 0.68 19.87
C ILE A 174 19.21 1.29 18.78
N ALA A 175 20.53 1.38 19.00
CA ALA A 175 21.48 1.92 18.04
C ALA A 175 21.55 1.09 16.75
N GLY A 176 21.41 -0.24 16.86
CA GLY A 176 21.36 -1.16 15.72
C GLY A 176 19.97 -1.45 15.16
N ALA A 177 18.89 -1.12 15.89
CA ALA A 177 17.50 -1.44 15.55
C ALA A 177 16.79 -0.38 14.69
N GLY A 178 17.47 0.73 14.42
CA GLY A 178 16.97 1.85 13.62
C GLY A 178 17.00 1.57 12.10
N PRO A 179 16.49 2.52 11.29
CA PRO A 179 16.59 2.44 9.84
C PRO A 179 18.05 2.51 9.36
N PRO A 180 18.38 1.95 8.19
CA PRO A 180 17.49 1.27 7.25
C PRO A 180 17.17 -0.18 7.66
N TYR A 181 15.99 -0.69 7.29
CA TYR A 181 15.53 -2.03 7.70
C TYR A 181 16.51 -3.17 7.34
N PRO A 182 17.11 -3.25 6.13
CA PRO A 182 18.10 -4.29 5.82
C PRO A 182 19.33 -4.27 6.75
N GLN A 183 19.75 -3.09 7.23
CA GLN A 183 20.84 -2.98 8.19
C GLN A 183 20.42 -3.50 9.57
N ALA A 184 19.21 -3.18 10.03
CA ALA A 184 18.68 -3.76 11.27
C ALA A 184 18.58 -5.30 11.18
N VAL A 185 18.15 -5.83 10.04
CA VAL A 185 18.12 -7.28 9.73
C VAL A 185 19.52 -7.90 9.72
N ALA A 186 20.55 -7.18 9.27
CA ALA A 186 21.93 -7.65 9.38
C ALA A 186 22.42 -7.63 10.84
N ASN A 187 22.10 -6.54 11.57
CA ASN A 187 22.51 -6.33 12.94
C ASN A 187 21.96 -7.38 13.91
N THR A 188 20.78 -7.96 13.65
CA THR A 188 20.22 -9.05 14.50
C THR A 188 21.20 -10.21 14.66
N ARG A 189 22.02 -10.52 13.64
CA ARG A 189 23.04 -11.58 13.70
C ARG A 189 24.14 -11.22 14.69
N LEU A 190 24.63 -9.99 14.62
CA LEU A 190 25.69 -9.51 15.52
C LEU A 190 25.18 -9.39 16.96
N VAL A 191 24.00 -8.80 17.17
CA VAL A 191 23.36 -8.72 18.50
C VAL A 191 23.15 -10.12 19.08
N GLY A 192 22.75 -11.09 18.24
CA GLY A 192 22.66 -12.49 18.63
C GLY A 192 24.00 -13.07 19.11
N ALA A 193 25.07 -12.86 18.35
CA ALA A 193 26.42 -13.31 18.71
C ALA A 193 26.96 -12.63 19.99
N MET A 194 26.79 -11.32 20.12
CA MET A 194 27.20 -10.55 21.31
C MET A 194 26.46 -11.03 22.55
N THR A 195 25.15 -11.24 22.43
CA THR A 195 24.32 -11.69 23.56
C THR A 195 24.59 -13.16 23.90
N ALA A 196 24.89 -14.01 22.93
CA ALA A 196 25.33 -15.39 23.18
C ALA A 196 26.66 -15.43 23.95
N ARG A 197 27.60 -14.52 23.64
CA ARG A 197 28.84 -14.36 24.41
C ARG A 197 28.58 -13.93 25.85
N LEU A 198 27.69 -12.96 26.06
CA LEU A 198 27.26 -12.58 27.42
C LEU A 198 26.61 -13.76 28.15
N ALA A 199 25.72 -14.50 27.50
CA ALA A 199 25.07 -15.68 28.07
C ALA A 199 26.09 -16.73 28.50
N MET A 200 27.13 -16.98 27.68
CA MET A 200 28.25 -17.85 28.02
C MET A 200 29.01 -17.35 29.27
N GLN A 201 29.26 -16.04 29.39
CA GLN A 201 29.91 -15.47 30.58
C GLN A 201 29.03 -15.59 31.84
N LEU A 202 27.72 -15.43 31.70
CA LEU A 202 26.77 -15.65 32.79
C LEU A 202 26.75 -17.12 33.24
N ILE A 203 26.92 -18.07 32.30
CA ILE A 203 27.04 -19.50 32.62
C ILE A 203 28.35 -19.75 33.38
N GLN A 204 29.49 -19.29 32.85
CA GLN A 204 30.81 -19.62 33.40
C GLN A 204 31.15 -18.85 34.68
N GLU A 205 30.85 -17.56 34.73
CA GLU A 205 31.31 -16.68 35.82
C GLU A 205 30.26 -16.45 36.89
N ALA A 206 28.98 -16.42 36.49
CA ALA A 206 27.88 -16.23 37.44
C ALA A 206 27.19 -17.54 37.82
N GLY A 207 27.48 -18.65 37.12
CA GLY A 207 26.96 -19.98 37.45
C GLY A 207 25.48 -20.18 37.11
N VAL A 208 24.93 -19.44 36.14
CA VAL A 208 23.53 -19.63 35.67
C VAL A 208 23.49 -20.83 34.73
N PRO A 209 22.71 -21.90 35.00
CA PRO A 209 22.61 -23.03 34.09
C PRO A 209 21.96 -22.67 32.74
N GLU A 210 22.47 -23.21 31.63
CA GLU A 210 22.05 -22.91 30.25
C GLU A 210 20.56 -23.22 29.95
N HIS A 211 20.02 -24.28 30.56
CA HIS A 211 18.61 -24.65 30.42
C HIS A 211 17.64 -23.69 31.15
N ARG A 212 18.16 -22.78 32.00
CA ARG A 212 17.37 -21.75 32.71
C ARG A 212 17.29 -20.42 31.96
N PHE A 213 17.85 -20.34 30.76
CA PHE A 213 17.72 -19.17 29.91
C PHE A 213 16.43 -19.22 29.09
N HIS A 214 15.65 -18.14 29.15
CA HIS A 214 14.47 -17.96 28.30
C HIS A 214 14.57 -16.63 27.54
N ALA A 215 14.76 -16.69 26.23
CA ALA A 215 14.78 -15.51 25.36
C ALA A 215 13.40 -15.20 24.78
N ILE A 216 12.92 -13.97 24.96
CA ILE A 216 11.61 -13.48 24.53
C ILE A 216 11.85 -12.32 23.56
N GLY A 217 11.49 -12.50 22.30
CA GLY A 217 11.80 -11.56 21.24
C GLY A 217 10.58 -11.13 20.45
N HIS A 218 10.38 -9.83 20.21
CA HIS A 218 9.28 -9.31 19.37
C HIS A 218 9.79 -8.83 18.01
N SER A 219 9.07 -9.12 16.92
CA SER A 219 9.41 -8.68 15.57
C SER A 219 10.83 -9.14 15.17
N LEU A 220 11.75 -8.25 14.75
CA LEU A 220 13.17 -8.57 14.55
C LEU A 220 13.87 -9.18 15.77
N GLY A 221 13.39 -8.86 16.98
CA GLY A 221 13.89 -9.44 18.23
C GLY A 221 13.66 -10.95 18.32
N ALA A 222 12.62 -11.49 17.67
CA ALA A 222 12.38 -12.93 17.62
C ALA A 222 13.48 -13.68 16.86
N HIS A 223 13.89 -13.15 15.70
CA HIS A 223 15.02 -13.69 14.94
C HIS A 223 16.35 -13.49 15.67
N THR A 224 16.50 -12.36 16.37
CA THR A 224 17.66 -12.13 17.24
C THR A 224 17.77 -13.20 18.32
N CYS A 225 16.65 -13.59 18.96
CA CYS A 225 16.63 -14.71 19.92
C CYS A 225 17.05 -16.04 19.27
N GLY A 226 16.63 -16.31 18.04
CA GLY A 226 17.10 -17.46 17.26
C GLY A 226 18.63 -17.45 17.10
N TYR A 227 19.20 -16.30 16.73
CA TYR A 227 20.66 -16.15 16.64
C TYR A 227 21.38 -16.31 17.99
N ILE A 228 20.81 -15.84 19.11
CA ILE A 228 21.38 -16.10 20.45
C ILE A 228 21.53 -17.61 20.67
N GLY A 229 20.46 -18.36 20.43
CA GLY A 229 20.45 -19.82 20.55
C GLY A 229 21.42 -20.51 19.61
N TYR A 230 21.44 -20.10 18.34
CA TYR A 230 22.35 -20.61 17.33
C TYR A 230 23.83 -20.42 17.72
N TYR A 231 24.25 -19.20 18.07
CA TYR A 231 25.64 -18.91 18.41
C TYR A 231 26.04 -19.54 19.74
N LEU A 232 25.14 -19.57 20.74
CA LEU A 232 25.40 -20.22 22.02
C LEU A 232 25.70 -21.73 21.84
N ARG A 233 24.95 -22.38 20.95
CA ARG A 233 25.16 -23.79 20.59
C ARG A 233 26.41 -24.01 19.76
N VAL A 234 26.55 -23.29 18.65
CA VAL A 234 27.58 -23.56 17.64
C VAL A 234 28.96 -23.09 18.11
N GLN A 235 29.05 -21.96 18.81
CA GLN A 235 30.34 -21.38 19.21
C GLN A 235 30.77 -21.80 20.61
N TYR A 236 29.83 -22.03 21.53
CA TYR A 236 30.14 -22.27 22.95
C TYR A 236 29.67 -23.64 23.47
N GLY A 237 28.96 -24.43 22.66
CA GLY A 237 28.54 -25.79 23.02
C GLY A 237 27.37 -25.86 24.02
N TYR A 238 26.71 -24.74 24.32
CA TYR A 238 25.57 -24.69 25.24
C TYR A 238 24.25 -24.58 24.48
N LYS A 239 23.22 -25.30 24.93
CA LYS A 239 21.89 -25.23 24.33
C LYS A 239 21.00 -24.31 25.17
N LEU A 240 20.40 -23.30 24.53
CA LEU A 240 19.51 -22.36 25.20
C LEU A 240 18.21 -23.07 25.60
N GLY A 241 17.73 -22.86 26.83
CA GLY A 241 16.52 -23.52 27.35
C GLY A 241 15.26 -23.22 26.55
N ARG A 242 14.83 -21.95 26.45
CA ARG A 242 13.58 -21.59 25.79
C ARG A 242 13.62 -20.32 24.94
N ILE A 243 12.96 -20.33 23.78
CA ILE A 243 12.67 -19.13 23.00
C ILE A 243 11.16 -18.92 22.86
N THR A 244 10.71 -17.68 23.01
CA THR A 244 9.37 -17.24 22.61
C THR A 244 9.48 -16.10 21.60
N GLY A 245 9.10 -16.37 20.34
CA GLY A 245 8.98 -15.40 19.27
C GLY A 245 7.60 -14.76 19.26
N LEU A 246 7.54 -13.45 19.47
CA LEU A 246 6.31 -12.66 19.46
C LEU A 246 6.21 -11.98 18.08
N ASP A 247 5.35 -12.52 17.24
CA ASP A 247 5.13 -12.13 15.84
C ASP A 247 6.44 -11.89 15.07
N PRO A 248 7.25 -12.95 14.83
CA PRO A 248 8.53 -12.82 14.13
C PRO A 248 8.33 -12.15 12.77
N ALA A 249 9.24 -11.25 12.37
CA ALA A 249 9.03 -10.42 11.18
C ALA A 249 9.06 -11.21 9.85
N GLU A 250 8.16 -10.90 8.90
CA GLU A 250 8.16 -11.52 7.57
C GLU A 250 9.31 -11.02 6.66
N PRO A 251 9.52 -9.71 6.48
CA PRO A 251 10.42 -9.22 5.44
C PRO A 251 11.87 -9.62 5.69
N HIS A 252 12.53 -10.20 4.67
CA HIS A 252 13.88 -10.78 4.71
C HIS A 252 14.07 -12.11 5.48
N PHE A 253 13.00 -12.72 6.01
CA PHE A 253 13.03 -14.00 6.74
C PHE A 253 12.05 -15.06 6.22
N SER A 254 10.95 -14.64 5.59
CA SER A 254 9.98 -15.56 4.99
C SER A 254 10.61 -16.40 3.88
N ASN A 255 10.32 -17.69 3.88
CA ASN A 255 10.84 -18.67 2.92
C ASN A 255 12.38 -18.65 2.77
N THR A 256 13.12 -18.31 3.84
CA THR A 256 14.58 -18.45 3.89
C THR A 256 15.00 -19.76 4.58
N SER A 257 16.28 -20.12 4.42
CA SER A 257 16.91 -21.22 5.17
C SER A 257 16.66 -21.07 6.67
N PRO A 258 16.42 -22.16 7.43
CA PRO A 258 16.32 -22.14 8.89
C PRO A 258 17.41 -21.34 9.59
N MET A 259 18.65 -21.41 9.11
CA MET A 259 19.78 -20.65 9.68
C MET A 259 19.63 -19.13 9.62
N VAL A 260 18.76 -18.61 8.75
CA VAL A 260 18.57 -17.18 8.51
C VAL A 260 17.47 -16.60 9.41
N ARG A 261 16.64 -17.42 10.04
CA ARG A 261 15.43 -16.99 10.76
C ARG A 261 15.32 -17.71 12.10
N LEU A 262 14.22 -17.48 12.81
CA LEU A 262 13.89 -18.27 13.99
C LEU A 262 13.53 -19.69 13.53
N ASP A 263 14.00 -20.68 14.27
CA ASP A 263 13.79 -22.10 13.97
C ASP A 263 13.71 -22.94 15.25
N PRO A 264 12.99 -24.08 15.27
CA PRO A 264 12.90 -24.93 16.46
C PRO A 264 14.26 -25.42 16.97
N THR A 265 15.27 -25.51 16.09
CA THR A 265 16.60 -25.98 16.50
C THR A 265 17.37 -24.98 17.38
N ASP A 266 16.92 -23.73 17.49
CA ASP A 266 17.64 -22.67 18.20
C ASP A 266 17.62 -22.81 19.74
N ALA A 267 16.68 -23.59 20.31
CA ALA A 267 16.60 -23.85 21.76
C ALA A 267 16.07 -25.26 22.07
N GLU A 268 16.02 -25.64 23.35
CA GLU A 268 15.35 -26.88 23.77
C GLU A 268 13.85 -26.80 23.51
N PHE A 269 13.25 -25.62 23.68
CA PHE A 269 11.85 -25.37 23.37
C PHE A 269 11.64 -23.99 22.73
N VAL A 270 10.92 -23.95 21.62
CA VAL A 270 10.68 -22.72 20.83
C VAL A 270 9.19 -22.59 20.61
N THR A 271 8.65 -21.43 20.92
CA THR A 271 7.24 -21.07 20.69
C THR A 271 7.17 -19.82 19.85
N ALA A 272 6.20 -19.72 18.94
CA ALA A 272 5.95 -18.51 18.18
C ALA A 272 4.47 -18.10 18.27
N ILE A 273 4.19 -16.81 18.39
CA ILE A 273 2.84 -16.26 18.43
C ILE A 273 2.65 -15.37 17.20
N HIS A 274 1.81 -15.80 16.26
CA HIS A 274 1.54 -15.09 15.01
C HIS A 274 0.26 -14.27 15.14
N THR A 275 0.37 -12.97 14.98
CA THR A 275 -0.78 -12.05 15.11
C THR A 275 -1.02 -11.18 13.89
N ASP A 276 -0.02 -11.01 13.01
CA ASP A 276 -0.10 -10.16 11.82
C ASP A 276 0.46 -10.85 10.56
N SER A 277 0.09 -12.11 10.35
CA SER A 277 0.57 -12.98 9.27
C SER A 277 -0.13 -12.78 7.91
N SER A 278 -0.72 -11.62 7.67
CA SER A 278 -1.21 -11.24 6.34
C SER A 278 -0.02 -10.98 5.42
N PRO A 279 -0.09 -11.25 4.10
CA PRO A 279 1.02 -10.96 3.19
C PRO A 279 1.49 -9.50 3.33
N PHE A 280 2.81 -9.27 3.34
CA PHE A 280 3.39 -7.93 3.42
C PHE A 280 2.77 -6.91 2.44
N VAL A 281 2.45 -7.33 1.21
CA VAL A 281 1.79 -6.49 0.19
C VAL A 281 0.39 -5.99 0.59
N THR A 282 -0.25 -6.67 1.54
CA THR A 282 -1.54 -6.29 2.14
C THR A 282 -1.38 -5.61 3.51
N GLY A 283 -0.15 -5.35 3.95
CA GLY A 283 0.17 -4.59 5.16
C GLY A 283 0.51 -5.42 6.40
N GLY A 284 0.63 -6.75 6.32
CA GLY A 284 1.06 -7.58 7.46
C GLY A 284 2.57 -7.55 7.66
N LEU A 285 3.01 -7.60 8.91
CA LEU A 285 4.44 -7.51 9.28
C LEU A 285 5.01 -8.84 9.82
N GLY A 286 4.15 -9.77 10.24
CA GLY A 286 4.52 -11.05 10.85
C GLY A 286 4.67 -12.18 9.82
N ILE A 287 5.63 -13.08 10.04
CA ILE A 287 5.83 -14.26 9.22
C ILE A 287 4.65 -15.22 9.37
N SER A 288 4.12 -15.77 8.27
CA SER A 288 3.00 -16.71 8.33
C SER A 288 3.43 -18.16 8.53
N GLN A 289 4.64 -18.50 8.10
CA GLN A 289 5.14 -19.86 8.17
C GLN A 289 5.44 -20.27 9.63
N PRO A 290 5.26 -21.56 10.00
CA PRO A 290 5.68 -22.07 11.29
C PRO A 290 7.20 -21.96 11.49
N VAL A 291 7.63 -21.47 12.64
CA VAL A 291 9.04 -21.29 13.04
C VAL A 291 9.35 -21.85 14.43
N GLY A 292 8.37 -22.41 15.14
CA GLY A 292 8.53 -22.97 16.48
C GLY A 292 8.27 -24.48 16.57
N HIS A 293 8.47 -25.02 17.78
CA HIS A 293 7.90 -26.33 18.14
C HIS A 293 6.37 -26.22 18.25
N ILE A 294 5.89 -25.10 18.79
CA ILE A 294 4.46 -24.77 18.82
C ILE A 294 4.28 -23.35 18.27
N ASP A 295 3.47 -23.23 17.22
CA ASP A 295 3.14 -21.97 16.56
C ASP A 295 1.67 -21.64 16.84
N PHE A 296 1.46 -20.61 17.67
CA PHE A 296 0.13 -20.13 18.05
C PHE A 296 -0.39 -19.11 17.03
N TYR A 297 -1.59 -19.34 16.51
CA TYR A 297 -2.29 -18.45 15.60
C TYR A 297 -3.60 -17.95 16.23
N PRO A 298 -3.54 -17.07 17.26
CA PRO A 298 -4.72 -16.46 17.85
C PRO A 298 -5.54 -15.74 16.79
N ASN A 299 -6.84 -16.01 16.74
CA ASN A 299 -7.79 -15.43 15.78
C ASN A 299 -7.39 -15.69 14.32
N GLY A 300 -6.78 -16.84 14.04
CA GLY A 300 -6.24 -17.21 12.73
C GLY A 300 -4.91 -16.52 12.38
N GLY A 301 -4.37 -15.72 13.29
CA GLY A 301 -3.04 -15.10 13.23
C GLY A 301 -2.90 -13.91 12.29
N ARG A 302 -4.01 -13.31 11.83
CA ARG A 302 -3.99 -12.19 10.87
C ARG A 302 -4.67 -10.93 11.40
N ASN A 303 -5.98 -11.00 11.62
CA ASN A 303 -6.79 -9.86 12.05
C ASN A 303 -7.22 -10.08 13.49
N GLN A 304 -6.68 -9.27 14.39
CA GLN A 304 -6.92 -9.42 15.81
C GLN A 304 -8.16 -8.62 16.24
N PRO A 305 -9.04 -9.18 17.07
CA PRO A 305 -10.18 -8.47 17.63
C PRO A 305 -9.76 -7.13 18.26
N GLY A 306 -10.54 -6.06 18.02
CA GLY A 306 -10.23 -4.71 18.50
C GLY A 306 -9.16 -3.94 17.71
N CYS A 307 -8.62 -4.48 16.61
CA CYS A 307 -7.69 -3.76 15.73
C CYS A 307 -8.34 -3.12 14.49
N ASN A 308 -9.66 -3.27 14.31
CA ASN A 308 -10.41 -2.73 13.16
C ASN A 308 -10.86 -1.25 13.32
N HIS A 309 -10.29 -0.51 14.27
CA HIS A 309 -10.67 0.88 14.51
C HIS A 309 -9.83 1.82 13.64
N GLY A 310 -10.50 2.75 12.93
CA GLY A 310 -9.83 3.79 12.16
C GLY A 310 -8.86 4.62 13.01
N VAL A 311 -7.81 5.17 12.36
CA VAL A 311 -6.72 5.99 12.92
C VAL A 311 -7.17 6.98 14.02
N LEU A 312 -8.36 7.55 13.89
CA LEU A 312 -8.92 8.58 14.78
C LEU A 312 -9.19 8.11 16.23
N ASN A 313 -9.57 6.85 16.46
CA ASN A 313 -9.77 6.33 17.82
C ASN A 313 -8.44 6.09 18.56
N SER A 314 -7.37 5.78 17.81
CA SER A 314 -6.02 5.58 18.37
C SER A 314 -5.32 6.90 18.71
N ILE A 315 -5.66 8.01 18.04
CA ILE A 315 -5.14 9.36 18.32
C ILE A 315 -5.82 10.00 19.55
N THR A 316 -7.12 9.74 19.74
CA THR A 316 -7.91 10.32 20.83
C THR A 316 -7.56 9.74 22.20
N LEU A 317 -7.15 8.46 22.27
CA LEU A 317 -6.70 7.80 23.51
C LEU A 317 -5.32 8.28 24.01
N GLU A 318 -4.49 8.91 23.17
CA GLU A 318 -3.11 9.33 23.52
C GLU A 318 -2.88 10.85 23.49
N ARG A 319 -3.89 11.65 23.84
CA ARG A 319 -3.75 13.10 24.10
C ARG A 319 -3.01 13.88 22.99
N GLY A 320 -3.20 13.51 21.72
CA GLY A 320 -2.77 14.33 20.57
C GLY A 320 -1.39 14.01 19.95
N SER A 321 -0.75 12.88 20.26
CA SER A 321 0.51 12.48 19.60
C SER A 321 0.28 11.70 18.29
N PHE A 322 0.38 12.40 17.14
CA PHE A 322 0.18 11.87 15.78
C PHE A 322 1.10 10.68 15.41
N PHE A 323 2.39 10.74 15.77
CA PHE A 323 3.38 9.70 15.43
C PHE A 323 3.12 8.37 16.16
N ARG A 324 2.64 8.41 17.41
CA ARG A 324 2.26 7.20 18.17
C ARG A 324 0.93 6.62 17.68
N GLY A 325 -0.02 7.46 17.28
CA GLY A 325 -1.29 7.03 16.70
C GLY A 325 -1.11 6.22 15.41
N ILE A 326 -0.14 6.60 14.56
CA ILE A 326 0.19 5.90 13.31
C ILE A 326 0.95 4.58 13.57
N LYS A 327 1.92 4.56 14.50
CA LYS A 327 2.61 3.32 14.91
C LYS A 327 1.63 2.27 15.48
N ARG A 328 0.61 2.72 16.22
CA ARG A 328 -0.46 1.84 16.74
C ARG A 328 -1.45 1.40 15.66
N PHE A 329 -1.74 2.22 14.65
CA PHE A 329 -2.67 1.88 13.57
C PHE A 329 -2.07 0.85 12.59
N LEU A 330 -0.83 1.03 12.12
CA LEU A 330 -0.16 0.08 11.23
C LEU A 330 0.36 -1.16 11.97
N GLY A 331 0.44 -1.11 13.30
CA GLY A 331 1.02 -2.17 14.12
C GLY A 331 0.05 -2.83 15.10
N CYS A 332 -1.27 -2.53 15.09
CA CYS A 332 -2.17 -3.06 16.12
C CYS A 332 -2.15 -4.59 16.16
N ASN A 333 -2.31 -5.24 15.00
CA ASN A 333 -2.20 -6.70 14.90
C ASN A 333 -0.80 -7.17 15.34
N HIS A 334 0.26 -6.52 14.86
CA HIS A 334 1.66 -6.88 15.18
C HIS A 334 1.99 -6.78 16.69
N ILE A 335 1.35 -5.83 17.38
CA ILE A 335 1.50 -5.53 18.81
C ILE A 335 0.76 -6.56 19.68
N ARG A 336 -0.31 -7.19 19.18
CA ARG A 336 -1.13 -8.11 19.97
C ARG A 336 -0.36 -9.32 20.48
N SER A 337 0.68 -9.76 19.77
CA SER A 337 1.51 -10.90 20.20
C SER A 337 2.09 -10.71 21.60
N TYR A 338 2.71 -9.56 21.89
CA TYR A 338 3.24 -9.29 23.23
C TYR A 338 2.13 -8.95 24.22
N ASP A 339 1.00 -8.38 23.79
CA ASP A 339 -0.12 -8.07 24.67
C ASP A 339 -0.79 -9.36 25.21
N TYR A 340 -0.96 -10.36 24.35
CA TYR A 340 -1.44 -11.69 24.75
C TYR A 340 -0.40 -12.44 25.58
N PHE A 341 0.88 -12.36 25.22
CA PHE A 341 1.95 -12.97 25.99
C PHE A 341 2.04 -12.39 27.41
N ILE A 342 2.01 -11.06 27.57
CA ILE A 342 2.04 -10.40 28.88
C ILE A 342 0.87 -10.86 29.75
N GLU A 343 -0.34 -10.96 29.18
CA GLU A 343 -1.50 -11.48 29.92
C GLU A 343 -1.30 -12.93 30.36
N SER A 344 -0.70 -13.77 29.50
CA SER A 344 -0.47 -15.18 29.81
C SER A 344 0.48 -15.46 30.98
N ILE A 345 1.29 -14.49 31.43
CA ILE A 345 2.30 -14.68 32.49
C ILE A 345 1.63 -14.95 33.85
N ASN A 346 0.66 -14.11 34.22
CA ASN A 346 0.01 -14.11 35.53
C ASN A 346 -1.51 -14.39 35.44
N THR A 347 -2.00 -14.94 34.32
CA THR A 347 -3.43 -15.23 34.17
C THR A 347 -3.82 -16.52 34.87
N ASN A 348 -4.94 -16.48 35.59
CA ASN A 348 -5.61 -17.67 36.13
C ASN A 348 -6.44 -18.40 35.06
N CYS A 349 -6.57 -17.82 33.87
CA CYS A 349 -7.30 -18.41 32.77
C CYS A 349 -6.53 -19.63 32.21
N PRO A 350 -7.21 -20.74 31.87
CA PRO A 350 -6.59 -21.89 31.21
C PRO A 350 -5.82 -21.51 29.93
N PHE A 351 -6.36 -20.56 29.16
CA PHE A 351 -5.81 -20.02 27.91
C PHE A 351 -5.37 -21.12 26.94
N ILE A 352 -6.29 -22.03 26.59
CA ILE A 352 -6.00 -23.25 25.84
C ILE A 352 -5.95 -22.96 24.34
N ALA A 353 -4.95 -23.53 23.65
CA ALA A 353 -4.87 -23.54 22.19
C ALA A 353 -5.02 -24.97 21.64
N VAL A 354 -5.65 -25.08 20.47
CA VAL A 354 -6.07 -26.36 19.89
C VAL A 354 -5.27 -26.68 18.63
N PRO A 355 -4.56 -27.82 18.57
CA PRO A 355 -3.95 -28.29 17.34
C PRO A 355 -5.00 -28.53 16.27
N CYS A 356 -4.79 -27.93 15.09
CA CYS A 356 -5.71 -28.10 13.97
C CYS A 356 -4.98 -27.89 12.63
N SER A 357 -5.50 -28.46 11.56
CA SER A 357 -4.88 -28.33 10.22
C SER A 357 -5.16 -26.98 9.55
N SER A 358 -6.19 -26.24 9.99
CA SER A 358 -6.48 -24.89 9.51
C SER A 358 -7.40 -24.13 10.46
N TRP A 359 -7.37 -22.80 10.38
CA TRP A 359 -8.29 -21.91 11.09
C TRP A 359 -9.77 -22.22 10.79
N SER A 360 -10.14 -22.49 9.53
CA SER A 360 -11.52 -22.83 9.16
C SER A 360 -12.01 -24.11 9.85
N ASN A 361 -11.16 -25.15 9.88
CA ASN A 361 -11.51 -26.41 10.56
C ASN A 361 -11.68 -26.21 12.06
N PHE A 362 -10.91 -25.30 12.67
CA PHE A 362 -11.07 -24.92 14.08
C PHE A 362 -12.41 -24.20 14.30
N GLN A 363 -12.76 -23.19 13.48
CA GLN A 363 -14.03 -22.45 13.58
C GLN A 363 -15.27 -23.36 13.40
N GLU A 364 -15.16 -24.39 12.56
CA GLU A 364 -16.22 -25.39 12.32
C GLU A 364 -16.29 -26.47 13.42
N GLY A 365 -15.40 -26.43 14.42
CA GLY A 365 -15.38 -27.37 15.54
C GLY A 365 -14.83 -28.77 15.22
N LYS A 366 -14.15 -28.94 14.08
CA LYS A 366 -13.59 -30.25 13.64
C LYS A 366 -12.41 -30.74 14.47
N CYS A 367 -11.72 -29.82 15.17
CA CYS A 367 -10.54 -30.11 15.98
C CYS A 367 -10.81 -29.94 17.49
N PHE A 368 -12.07 -29.82 17.90
CA PHE A 368 -12.48 -29.43 19.26
C PHE A 368 -12.45 -30.60 20.24
N ASP A 369 -11.25 -31.11 20.53
CA ASP A 369 -11.01 -32.19 21.49
C ASP A 369 -9.66 -31.93 22.15
N CYS A 370 -9.62 -31.87 23.49
CA CYS A 370 -8.39 -31.80 24.29
C CYS A 370 -8.26 -32.98 25.26
N ILE A 371 -9.14 -33.97 25.15
CA ILE A 371 -9.13 -35.20 25.93
C ILE A 371 -8.30 -36.25 25.19
N SER A 372 -8.55 -36.41 23.89
CA SER A 372 -7.82 -37.39 23.06
C SER A 372 -6.50 -36.88 22.51
N GLN A 373 -6.30 -35.55 22.49
CA GLN A 373 -5.07 -34.89 22.04
C GLN A 373 -4.60 -33.85 23.06
N TYR A 374 -3.29 -33.67 23.17
CA TYR A 374 -2.71 -32.63 24.03
C TYR A 374 -2.98 -31.24 23.44
N CYS A 375 -3.63 -30.36 24.21
CA CYS A 375 -3.80 -28.95 23.86
C CYS A 375 -2.86 -28.09 24.72
N PRO A 376 -1.89 -27.37 24.12
CA PRO A 376 -0.98 -26.54 24.89
C PRO A 376 -1.69 -25.31 25.49
N ARG A 377 -1.23 -24.88 26.67
CA ARG A 377 -1.54 -23.54 27.18
C ARG A 377 -0.84 -22.50 26.30
N PHE A 378 -1.52 -21.39 26.07
CA PHE A 378 -1.04 -20.30 25.25
C PHE A 378 -0.02 -19.43 26.01
N GLY A 379 1.03 -19.00 25.32
CA GLY A 379 1.99 -18.02 25.83
C GLY A 379 2.99 -18.57 26.85
N PHE A 380 3.11 -17.91 28.01
CA PHE A 380 4.17 -18.15 28.99
C PHE A 380 4.15 -19.58 29.57
N ASP A 381 2.98 -20.08 29.96
CA ASP A 381 2.83 -21.43 30.53
C ASP A 381 2.85 -22.56 29.48
N ALA A 382 3.11 -22.25 28.19
CA ALA A 382 3.25 -23.28 27.16
C ALA A 382 4.36 -24.29 27.53
N GLN A 383 4.07 -25.58 27.36
CA GLN A 383 4.99 -26.69 27.62
C GLN A 383 5.29 -27.45 26.32
N PRO A 384 6.49 -28.02 26.17
CA PRO A 384 6.84 -28.84 25.02
C PRO A 384 5.92 -30.05 24.90
N GLY A 385 5.38 -30.28 23.70
CA GLY A 385 4.64 -31.49 23.35
C GLY A 385 5.50 -32.46 22.53
N ASN A 386 5.00 -33.69 22.31
CA ASN A 386 5.66 -34.71 21.48
C ASN A 386 5.57 -34.45 19.96
N TYR A 387 5.25 -33.23 19.52
CA TYR A 387 4.97 -32.93 18.12
C TYR A 387 5.20 -31.45 17.80
N HIS A 388 5.47 -31.16 16.52
CA HIS A 388 5.41 -29.80 15.98
C HIS A 388 3.98 -29.50 15.53
N ALA A 389 3.40 -28.38 15.97
CA ALA A 389 2.06 -28.02 15.55
C ALA A 389 1.79 -26.52 15.44
N SER A 390 0.97 -26.20 14.44
CA SER A 390 0.16 -25.00 14.41
C SER A 390 -1.08 -25.21 15.29
N VAL A 391 -1.28 -24.31 16.24
CA VAL A 391 -2.39 -24.36 17.18
C VAL A 391 -3.20 -23.07 17.12
N TYR A 392 -4.51 -23.18 17.27
CA TYR A 392 -5.45 -22.08 17.12
C TYR A 392 -6.24 -21.83 18.40
N LEU A 393 -6.60 -20.57 18.61
CA LEU A 393 -7.46 -20.11 19.70
C LEU A 393 -8.12 -18.81 19.29
N MET A 394 -9.18 -18.43 20.00
CA MET A 394 -9.87 -17.16 19.88
C MET A 394 -9.63 -16.31 21.13
N THR A 395 -9.51 -15.00 20.94
CA THR A 395 -9.34 -14.05 22.05
C THR A 395 -10.40 -12.95 21.96
N ALA A 396 -10.59 -12.22 23.05
CA ALA A 396 -11.42 -11.03 23.05
C ALA A 396 -10.71 -9.82 22.40
N ALA A 397 -11.48 -8.77 22.12
CA ALA A 397 -10.99 -7.50 21.59
C ALA A 397 -10.26 -6.64 22.64
N GLU A 398 -10.58 -6.80 23.91
CA GLU A 398 -10.01 -6.04 25.03
C GLU A 398 -9.61 -6.97 26.18
N LYS A 399 -8.82 -6.44 27.12
CA LYS A 399 -8.39 -7.20 28.30
C LYS A 399 -9.56 -7.45 29.25
N PRO A 400 -9.65 -8.63 29.89
CA PRO A 400 -8.81 -9.80 29.68
C PRO A 400 -9.08 -10.40 28.29
N PHE A 401 -8.02 -10.69 27.53
CA PHE A 401 -8.11 -11.30 26.19
C PHE A 401 -8.47 -12.76 26.24
N CYS A 402 -8.11 -13.45 27.32
CA CYS A 402 -8.40 -14.86 27.48
C CYS A 402 -9.92 -15.12 27.45
N ARG A 403 -10.32 -16.12 26.68
CA ARG A 403 -11.70 -16.59 26.56
C ARG A 403 -11.73 -18.12 26.59
N GLY A 404 -12.84 -18.65 27.10
CA GLY A 404 -13.22 -20.04 26.91
C GLY A 404 -13.79 -20.27 25.52
N HIS A 405 -13.68 -21.48 25.01
CA HIS A 405 -14.20 -21.84 23.70
C HIS A 405 -15.43 -22.73 23.87
N TYR A 406 -16.48 -22.38 23.15
CA TYR A 406 -17.73 -23.15 23.13
C TYR A 406 -18.03 -23.60 21.70
N LYS A 407 -18.13 -24.91 21.48
CA LYS A 407 -18.63 -25.47 20.23
C LYS A 407 -20.14 -25.62 20.35
N ILE A 408 -20.87 -24.86 19.54
CA ILE A 408 -22.33 -24.80 19.55
C ILE A 408 -22.84 -25.43 18.27
N THR A 409 -23.69 -26.45 18.40
CA THR A 409 -24.40 -27.08 17.28
C THR A 409 -25.90 -26.88 17.48
N ILE A 410 -26.53 -26.11 16.58
CA ILE A 410 -27.97 -25.86 16.59
C ILE A 410 -28.65 -26.66 15.48
N ASN A 411 -29.68 -27.42 15.84
CA ASN A 411 -30.49 -28.22 14.93
C ASN A 411 -31.84 -27.54 14.71
N ILE A 412 -32.11 -27.12 13.47
CA ILE A 412 -33.38 -26.50 13.09
C ILE A 412 -34.43 -27.60 12.88
N SER A 413 -35.65 -27.41 13.39
CA SER A 413 -36.66 -28.46 13.43
C SER A 413 -37.17 -28.87 12.04
N LYS A 414 -37.62 -30.12 11.91
CA LYS A 414 -38.30 -30.68 10.72
C LYS A 414 -39.80 -30.95 10.94
N THR A 415 -40.40 -30.42 12.01
CA THR A 415 -41.85 -30.59 12.22
C THR A 415 -42.65 -30.01 11.05
N ALA A 416 -43.86 -30.53 10.82
CA ALA A 416 -44.74 -30.03 9.76
C ALA A 416 -44.96 -28.51 9.90
N GLU A 417 -45.12 -28.02 11.12
CA GLU A 417 -45.23 -26.58 11.45
C GLU A 417 -43.98 -25.79 11.06
N SER A 418 -42.77 -26.32 11.31
CA SER A 418 -41.52 -25.66 10.91
C SER A 418 -41.34 -25.64 9.39
N VAL A 419 -41.76 -26.70 8.69
CA VAL A 419 -41.68 -26.79 7.23
C VAL A 419 -42.71 -25.87 6.57
N ASP A 420 -43.92 -25.80 7.12
CA ASP A 420 -45.01 -24.92 6.67
C ASP A 420 -44.67 -23.43 6.92
N HIS A 421 -44.08 -23.12 8.08
CA HIS A 421 -43.58 -21.78 8.39
C HIS A 421 -42.45 -21.33 7.45
N GLY A 422 -41.64 -22.27 6.95
CA GLY A 422 -40.47 -21.99 6.12
C GLY A 422 -39.24 -21.57 6.94
N GLY A 423 -38.11 -21.32 6.27
CA GLY A 423 -36.91 -20.85 6.95
C GLY A 423 -36.99 -19.38 7.36
N GLU A 424 -36.24 -19.01 8.40
CA GLU A 424 -36.27 -17.66 8.98
C GLU A 424 -34.89 -16.99 8.90
N VAL A 425 -34.87 -15.65 8.82
CA VAL A 425 -33.64 -14.83 8.76
C VAL A 425 -33.48 -14.04 10.04
N GLY A 426 -32.31 -14.14 10.67
CA GLY A 426 -32.01 -13.48 11.94
C GLY A 426 -30.72 -14.04 12.53
N MET A 427 -30.51 -13.78 13.81
CA MET A 427 -29.32 -14.23 14.53
C MET A 427 -29.73 -14.96 15.79
N PHE A 428 -29.13 -16.12 16.03
CA PHE A 428 -29.21 -16.73 17.35
C PHE A 428 -28.14 -16.09 18.24
N VAL A 429 -28.59 -15.55 19.37
CA VAL A 429 -27.73 -15.04 20.42
C VAL A 429 -27.94 -15.91 21.64
N ILE A 430 -26.87 -16.43 22.22
CA ILE A 430 -26.96 -17.29 23.40
C ILE A 430 -26.17 -16.72 24.58
N ARG A 431 -26.53 -17.15 25.78
CA ARG A 431 -25.68 -17.09 26.98
C ARG A 431 -25.60 -18.47 27.60
N VAL A 432 -24.40 -18.88 27.95
CA VAL A 432 -24.13 -20.16 28.59
C VAL A 432 -24.27 -19.99 30.09
N ILE A 433 -25.02 -20.88 30.73
CA ILE A 433 -25.23 -20.89 32.18
C ILE A 433 -24.55 -22.13 32.73
N GLY A 434 -23.62 -21.97 33.67
CA GLY A 434 -22.87 -23.06 34.29
C GLY A 434 -22.86 -22.99 35.82
N ALA A 435 -22.67 -24.14 36.46
CA ALA A 435 -22.46 -24.22 37.91
C ALA A 435 -21.01 -23.92 38.26
N ALA A 436 -20.79 -23.09 39.29
CA ALA A 436 -19.46 -22.80 39.79
C ALA A 436 -18.72 -24.08 40.21
N THR A 437 -17.59 -24.36 39.56
CA THR A 437 -16.66 -25.39 40.00
C THR A 437 -15.90 -24.88 41.23
N ASN A 438 -15.93 -25.68 42.30
CA ASN A 438 -15.07 -25.51 43.46
C ASN A 438 -13.60 -25.76 43.07
N GLY A 439 -12.75 -24.73 43.14
CA GLY A 439 -11.28 -24.78 43.05
C GLY A 439 -10.73 -23.83 41.97
N SER A 440 -9.93 -22.80 42.23
CA SER A 440 -8.89 -22.63 43.26
C SER A 440 -8.71 -21.15 43.68
N ASN A 441 -8.64 -20.93 45.00
CA ASN A 441 -8.07 -19.82 45.77
C ASN A 441 -8.20 -18.37 45.24
N ASN A 442 -9.30 -17.73 45.64
CA ASN A 442 -9.40 -16.28 45.78
C ASN A 442 -8.62 -15.80 47.01
N ASN A 443 -7.85 -14.74 46.84
CA ASN A 443 -7.65 -13.70 47.86
C ASN A 443 -7.78 -12.36 47.14
N TYR A 444 -9.00 -11.80 47.11
CA TYR A 444 -9.26 -10.42 47.53
C TYR A 444 -10.78 -10.18 47.63
N GLU A 445 -11.12 -9.61 48.78
CA GLU A 445 -12.37 -9.06 49.34
C GLU A 445 -13.31 -8.34 48.34
N HIS A 446 -14.59 -8.08 48.60
CA HIS A 446 -15.60 -8.45 49.59
C HIS A 446 -16.81 -7.63 49.12
N ASP A 447 -17.82 -8.27 48.54
CA ASP A 447 -19.15 -7.66 48.51
C ASP A 447 -20.21 -8.75 48.64
N SER A 448 -21.17 -8.46 49.49
CA SER A 448 -22.10 -9.37 50.10
C SER A 448 -23.38 -9.43 49.29
N ASP A 449 -23.62 -10.55 48.61
CA ASP A 449 -24.96 -11.13 48.48
C ASP A 449 -24.82 -12.60 48.09
N ARG A 450 -25.31 -13.49 48.97
CA ARG A 450 -25.43 -14.92 48.69
C ARG A 450 -26.71 -15.14 47.91
N ASP A 451 -26.57 -15.29 46.60
CA ASP A 451 -27.52 -16.04 45.79
C ASP A 451 -26.70 -17.05 44.96
N SER A 452 -27.20 -18.28 44.86
CA SER A 452 -26.50 -19.46 44.30
C SER A 452 -25.49 -19.16 43.18
N ASP A 453 -24.23 -19.60 43.32
CA ASP A 453 -23.08 -19.30 42.42
C ASP A 453 -23.26 -19.85 40.98
N ILE A 454 -24.20 -19.27 40.24
CA ILE A 454 -24.48 -19.52 38.82
C ILE A 454 -23.66 -18.52 38.01
N LYS A 455 -22.76 -19.01 37.16
CA LYS A 455 -22.01 -18.16 36.22
C LYS A 455 -22.71 -18.13 34.87
N ILE A 456 -22.89 -16.93 34.32
CA ILE A 456 -23.52 -16.71 33.03
C ILE A 456 -22.52 -16.01 32.11
N SER A 457 -22.34 -16.52 30.90
CA SER A 457 -21.44 -15.89 29.92
C SER A 457 -22.01 -14.56 29.41
N GLU A 458 -21.17 -13.78 28.75
CA GLU A 458 -21.60 -12.70 27.89
C GLU A 458 -22.47 -13.21 26.73
N ARG A 459 -23.08 -12.27 25.99
CA ARG A 459 -23.88 -12.59 24.79
C ARG A 459 -22.96 -13.13 23.70
N LEU A 460 -23.20 -14.37 23.29
CA LEU A 460 -22.49 -15.06 22.21
C LEU A 460 -23.36 -15.09 20.96
N GLU A 461 -22.94 -14.41 19.92
CA GLU A 461 -23.66 -14.33 18.65
C GLU A 461 -23.19 -15.47 17.73
N LEU A 462 -24.09 -16.37 17.33
CA LEU A 462 -23.75 -17.52 16.47
C LEU A 462 -23.32 -17.11 15.05
N SER A 463 -23.51 -15.85 14.69
CA SER A 463 -23.14 -15.26 13.40
C SER A 463 -22.92 -13.76 13.54
N GLU A 464 -21.91 -13.20 12.87
CA GLU A 464 -21.62 -11.75 12.86
C GLU A 464 -22.75 -10.89 12.24
N ALA A 465 -23.62 -11.51 11.43
CA ALA A 465 -24.73 -10.86 10.77
C ALA A 465 -25.91 -11.84 10.60
N SER A 466 -27.10 -11.30 10.34
CA SER A 466 -28.32 -12.09 10.13
C SER A 466 -28.14 -13.15 9.03
N LYS A 467 -28.46 -14.41 9.35
CA LYS A 467 -28.32 -15.58 8.48
C LYS A 467 -29.66 -16.26 8.29
N TYR A 468 -29.84 -16.91 7.14
CA TYR A 468 -31.00 -17.76 6.85
C TYR A 468 -30.82 -19.17 7.42
N TYR A 469 -31.82 -19.68 8.14
CA TYR A 469 -31.86 -21.02 8.73
C TYR A 469 -32.98 -21.84 8.10
N GLU A 470 -32.60 -22.88 7.35
CA GLU A 470 -33.55 -23.78 6.66
C GLU A 470 -34.08 -24.86 7.63
N PRO A 471 -35.38 -25.21 7.60
CA PRO A 471 -35.93 -26.32 8.38
C PRO A 471 -35.14 -27.60 8.17
N GLY A 472 -34.75 -28.24 9.27
CA GLY A 472 -33.97 -29.49 9.22
C GLY A 472 -32.48 -29.38 8.93
N SER A 473 -31.94 -28.17 8.84
CA SER A 473 -30.51 -27.94 8.75
C SER A 473 -29.84 -28.00 10.14
N SER A 474 -28.55 -28.29 10.17
CA SER A 474 -27.71 -28.26 11.37
C SER A 474 -26.53 -27.32 11.15
N HIS A 475 -26.23 -26.47 12.13
CA HIS A 475 -25.16 -25.47 12.04
C HIS A 475 -24.26 -25.58 13.26
N THR A 476 -22.96 -25.72 13.02
CA THR A 476 -21.93 -25.79 14.07
C THR A 476 -21.00 -24.59 13.97
N VAL A 477 -20.69 -23.97 15.10
CA VAL A 477 -19.73 -22.86 15.21
C VAL A 477 -18.97 -22.95 16.54
N VAL A 478 -17.70 -22.56 16.53
CA VAL A 478 -16.92 -22.32 17.75
C VAL A 478 -16.88 -20.83 18.05
N LEU A 479 -17.25 -20.44 19.27
CA LEU A 479 -17.25 -19.05 19.72
C LEU A 479 -16.39 -18.86 20.99
N PRO A 480 -15.71 -17.72 21.13
CA PRO A 480 -15.08 -17.33 22.38
C PRO A 480 -16.10 -16.72 23.34
N GLY A 481 -16.05 -17.11 24.61
CA GLY A 481 -16.89 -16.56 25.69
C GLY A 481 -16.21 -16.63 27.06
N GLU A 482 -16.78 -15.98 28.07
CA GLU A 482 -16.37 -16.10 29.46
C GLU A 482 -16.50 -17.55 29.95
N ILE A 483 -15.55 -18.01 30.76
CA ILE A 483 -15.50 -19.39 31.25
C ILE A 483 -16.50 -19.55 32.40
N VAL A 484 -17.59 -20.26 32.15
CA VAL A 484 -18.65 -20.49 33.15
C VAL A 484 -18.51 -21.81 33.92
N GLY A 485 -17.54 -22.65 33.55
CA GLY A 485 -17.40 -24.01 34.08
C GLY A 485 -18.20 -25.03 33.28
N THR A 486 -18.75 -26.05 33.93
CA THR A 486 -19.59 -27.05 33.26
C THR A 486 -20.92 -26.41 32.85
N PRO A 487 -21.29 -26.41 31.56
CA PRO A 487 -22.59 -25.90 31.12
C PRO A 487 -23.75 -26.72 31.71
N GLU A 488 -24.80 -26.04 32.19
CA GLU A 488 -26.03 -26.66 32.72
C GLU A 488 -27.28 -26.25 31.95
N ALA A 489 -27.33 -25.01 31.47
CA ALA A 489 -28.43 -24.47 30.68
C ALA A 489 -27.94 -23.43 29.66
N VAL A 490 -28.79 -23.07 28.70
CA VAL A 490 -28.50 -22.04 27.69
C VAL A 490 -29.68 -21.09 27.59
N GLU A 491 -29.47 -19.80 27.83
CA GLU A 491 -30.42 -18.76 27.43
C GLU A 491 -30.22 -18.51 25.93
N ILE A 492 -31.26 -18.67 25.12
CA ILE A 492 -31.24 -18.40 23.68
C ILE A 492 -32.23 -17.28 23.33
N THR A 493 -31.82 -16.40 22.44
CA THR A 493 -32.64 -15.35 21.86
C THR A 493 -32.53 -15.42 20.34
N TRP A 494 -33.68 -15.38 19.66
CA TRP A 494 -33.73 -15.17 18.21
C TRP A 494 -33.82 -13.68 17.93
N GLU A 495 -32.71 -13.04 17.58
CA GLU A 495 -32.70 -11.61 17.30
C GLU A 495 -33.08 -11.32 15.86
N TYR A 496 -34.14 -10.53 15.73
CA TYR A 496 -34.67 -10.09 14.46
C TYR A 496 -34.46 -8.59 14.32
N GLN A 497 -33.49 -8.20 13.49
CA GLN A 497 -33.22 -6.79 13.20
C GLN A 497 -34.22 -6.29 12.15
N THR A 498 -35.18 -5.47 12.60
CA THR A 498 -36.03 -4.67 11.70
C THR A 498 -35.27 -3.42 11.29
N SER A 499 -35.26 -3.09 10.00
CA SER A 499 -34.73 -1.80 9.56
C SER A 499 -35.81 -0.74 9.74
N VAL A 500 -35.56 0.27 10.59
CA VAL A 500 -36.50 1.41 10.79
C VAL A 500 -36.70 2.24 9.52
N PHE A 501 -35.82 2.08 8.52
CA PHE A 501 -35.91 2.72 7.21
C PHE A 501 -36.41 1.76 6.11
N ASN A 502 -36.76 0.51 6.46
CA ASN A 502 -37.40 -0.46 5.57
C ASN A 502 -38.73 -0.98 6.12
N PRO A 503 -39.86 -0.39 5.70
CA PRO A 503 -41.19 -0.81 6.14
C PRO A 503 -41.60 -2.26 5.77
N LEU A 504 -40.95 -2.91 4.80
CA LEU A 504 -41.27 -4.29 4.37
C LEU A 504 -40.47 -5.36 5.12
N THR A 505 -39.50 -4.97 5.94
CA THR A 505 -38.95 -5.86 6.99
C THR A 505 -39.84 -5.89 8.24
N TRP A 506 -40.91 -5.09 8.28
CA TRP A 506 -41.82 -5.04 9.41
C TRP A 506 -42.90 -6.10 9.24
N ARG A 507 -42.80 -7.20 9.98
CA ARG A 507 -43.92 -8.14 10.13
C ARG A 507 -44.95 -7.55 11.08
N LEU A 508 -45.85 -6.72 10.56
CA LEU A 508 -46.85 -5.94 11.32
C LEU A 508 -47.93 -6.80 12.02
N LEU A 509 -48.06 -8.08 11.67
CA LEU A 509 -49.14 -8.96 12.15
C LEU A 509 -48.67 -10.22 12.90
N HIS A 510 -47.40 -10.64 12.74
CA HIS A 510 -46.87 -11.85 13.39
C HIS A 510 -45.44 -11.63 13.88
N LYS A 511 -45.19 -11.94 15.15
CA LYS A 511 -43.82 -12.00 15.70
C LYS A 511 -43.05 -13.12 14.98
N PRO A 512 -41.87 -12.86 14.40
CA PRO A 512 -41.04 -13.91 13.79
C PRO A 512 -40.72 -15.01 14.81
N LYS A 513 -40.63 -16.26 14.36
CA LYS A 513 -40.34 -17.42 15.20
C LYS A 513 -39.34 -18.32 14.50
N ALA A 514 -38.44 -18.92 15.27
CA ALA A 514 -37.56 -19.98 14.81
C ALA A 514 -37.91 -21.30 15.50
N TYR A 515 -37.87 -22.41 14.77
CA TYR A 515 -38.15 -23.74 15.31
C TYR A 515 -36.85 -24.52 15.44
N ILE A 516 -36.53 -25.00 16.64
CA ILE A 516 -35.28 -25.73 16.92
C ILE A 516 -35.60 -27.08 17.56
N ASP A 517 -34.92 -28.14 17.15
CA ASP A 517 -35.06 -29.45 17.79
C ASP A 517 -34.18 -29.55 19.04
N SER A 518 -32.94 -29.08 18.93
CA SER A 518 -31.98 -29.10 20.03
C SER A 518 -30.82 -28.14 19.76
N LEU A 519 -30.18 -27.72 20.85
CA LEU A 519 -28.90 -27.03 20.84
C LEU A 519 -27.93 -27.85 21.69
N ARG A 520 -26.82 -28.27 21.08
CA ARG A 520 -25.70 -28.88 21.79
C ARG A 520 -24.63 -27.82 22.02
N ILE A 521 -24.13 -27.74 23.24
CA ILE A 521 -23.00 -26.89 23.60
C ILE A 521 -21.92 -27.72 24.30
N ASP A 522 -20.73 -27.75 23.73
CA ASP A 522 -19.55 -28.39 24.31
C ASP A 522 -18.56 -27.28 24.75
N SER A 523 -18.14 -27.29 26.02
CA SER A 523 -17.09 -26.40 26.55
C SER A 523 -15.73 -27.09 26.44
N LEU A 524 -14.76 -26.43 25.82
CA LEU A 524 -13.41 -26.98 25.67
C LEU A 524 -12.70 -27.06 27.02
N GLU A 525 -12.77 -25.98 27.80
CA GLU A 525 -12.04 -25.81 29.05
C GLU A 525 -12.59 -26.71 30.16
N ALA A 526 -13.89 -27.01 30.16
CA ALA A 526 -14.49 -27.98 31.08
C ALA A 526 -14.39 -29.43 30.59
N GLY A 527 -14.10 -29.66 29.30
CA GLY A 527 -14.09 -30.99 28.68
C GLY A 527 -15.45 -31.69 28.70
N GLN A 528 -16.54 -30.93 28.83
CA GLN A 528 -17.91 -31.44 28.97
C GLN A 528 -18.87 -30.62 28.12
N GLY A 529 -20.00 -31.24 27.75
CA GLY A 529 -21.05 -30.59 26.97
C GLY A 529 -22.42 -31.16 27.27
N ILE A 530 -23.45 -30.35 26.98
CA ILE A 530 -24.85 -30.69 27.19
C ILE A 530 -25.64 -30.52 25.90
N THR A 531 -26.73 -31.26 25.78
CA THR A 531 -27.76 -31.01 24.77
C THR A 531 -29.00 -30.51 25.48
N VAL A 532 -29.45 -29.32 25.09
CA VAL A 532 -30.62 -28.66 25.65
C VAL A 532 -31.69 -28.51 24.58
N CYS A 533 -32.95 -28.54 24.98
CA CYS A 533 -34.09 -28.50 24.06
C CYS A 533 -35.07 -27.39 24.47
N PRO A 534 -35.83 -26.84 23.51
CA PRO A 534 -37.01 -26.02 23.83
C PRO A 534 -38.13 -26.86 24.43
N ASP A 535 -39.19 -26.19 24.88
CA ASP A 535 -40.47 -26.81 25.26
C ASP A 535 -41.11 -27.56 24.09
N GLU A 536 -42.23 -28.27 24.35
CA GLU A 536 -42.94 -29.10 23.36
C GLU A 536 -43.23 -28.37 22.03
N GLY A 537 -43.47 -27.06 22.09
CA GLY A 537 -43.75 -26.23 20.92
C GLY A 537 -42.54 -25.93 20.04
N LYS A 538 -41.31 -26.34 20.42
CA LYS A 538 -40.05 -26.17 19.68
C LYS A 538 -39.73 -24.75 19.20
N THR A 539 -40.42 -23.74 19.73
CA THR A 539 -40.41 -22.37 19.19
C THR A 539 -39.58 -21.43 20.05
N ILE A 540 -38.79 -20.60 19.36
CA ILE A 540 -38.12 -19.42 19.90
C ILE A 540 -38.75 -18.19 19.22
N THR A 541 -39.45 -17.37 19.99
CA THR A 541 -40.05 -16.13 19.48
C THR A 541 -38.98 -15.04 19.37
N ALA A 542 -39.06 -14.21 18.33
CA ALA A 542 -38.11 -13.14 18.11
C ALA A 542 -38.03 -12.16 19.28
N ASN A 543 -36.80 -11.82 19.66
CA ASN A 543 -36.44 -10.87 20.72
C ASN A 543 -37.00 -11.25 22.11
N GLU A 544 -37.39 -12.51 22.32
CA GLU A 544 -37.83 -13.05 23.60
C GLU A 544 -36.82 -14.12 24.05
N PRO A 545 -36.01 -13.85 25.10
CA PRO A 545 -35.04 -14.82 25.59
C PRO A 545 -35.75 -16.03 26.21
N LYS A 546 -35.21 -17.22 25.97
CA LYS A 546 -35.74 -18.49 26.47
C LYS A 546 -34.62 -19.33 27.06
N ILE A 547 -34.84 -19.91 28.24
CA ILE A 547 -33.87 -20.82 28.86
C ILE A 547 -34.15 -22.25 28.41
N LEU A 548 -33.14 -22.89 27.83
CA LEU A 548 -33.16 -24.29 27.43
C LEU A 548 -32.38 -25.12 28.44
N THR A 549 -32.97 -26.24 28.88
CA THR A 549 -32.36 -27.18 29.82
C THR A 549 -32.30 -28.59 29.24
N VAL A 550 -31.53 -29.48 29.86
CA VAL A 550 -31.44 -30.89 29.48
C VAL A 550 -32.76 -31.63 29.73
N GLU A 551 -33.54 -31.21 30.73
CA GLU A 551 -34.81 -31.85 31.09
C GLU A 551 -35.86 -31.73 29.99
N ASN A 552 -35.86 -30.60 29.26
CA ASN A 552 -36.73 -30.39 28.11
C ASN A 552 -36.52 -31.42 26.98
N CYS A 553 -35.34 -32.07 26.92
CA CYS A 553 -35.05 -33.07 25.90
C CYS A 553 -35.68 -34.45 26.15
N ARG A 554 -36.26 -34.71 27.33
CA ARG A 554 -36.76 -36.04 27.72
C ARG A 554 -38.04 -36.48 26.99
N TYR A 555 -38.69 -35.60 26.21
CA TYR A 555 -39.96 -35.86 25.52
C TYR A 555 -39.82 -36.35 24.05
N HIS A 556 -38.64 -36.79 23.61
CA HIS A 556 -38.41 -37.25 22.23
C HIS A 556 -37.72 -38.62 22.13
N THR A 557 -38.51 -39.68 21.98
CA THR A 557 -38.10 -40.97 21.40
C THR A 557 -39.07 -41.34 20.27
N PRO A 558 -38.62 -41.55 19.02
CA PRO A 558 -39.42 -42.21 17.99
C PRO A 558 -39.15 -43.71 17.98
N ASP A 559 -40.23 -44.49 17.95
CA ASP A 559 -40.26 -45.94 17.76
C ASP A 559 -39.55 -46.39 16.48
N SER A 560 -38.74 -47.43 16.63
CA SER A 560 -38.33 -48.34 15.56
C SER A 560 -39.47 -49.31 15.24
N ASN A 561 -39.83 -49.46 13.96
CA ASN A 561 -40.14 -50.76 13.33
C ASN A 561 -40.43 -50.64 11.82
N ASN A 562 -39.58 -51.34 11.05
CA ASN A 562 -39.85 -52.17 9.86
C ASN A 562 -40.45 -51.55 8.58
N GLU A 563 -39.52 -51.32 7.64
CA GLU A 563 -39.42 -51.92 6.29
C GLU A 563 -40.60 -52.69 5.63
N GLU A 564 -40.60 -52.52 4.29
CA GLU A 564 -41.21 -53.30 3.20
C GLU A 564 -42.65 -53.01 2.74
N ASP A 565 -42.80 -52.36 1.58
CA ASP A 565 -43.17 -53.09 0.35
C ASP A 565 -42.78 -52.31 -0.94
N ARG A 566 -42.49 -53.08 -1.99
CA ARG A 566 -41.82 -52.74 -3.25
C ARG A 566 -42.77 -52.22 -4.34
N GLY A 567 -42.35 -51.12 -4.97
CA GLY A 567 -41.97 -51.10 -6.39
C GLY A 567 -43.05 -51.01 -7.49
N SER A 568 -42.98 -49.93 -8.29
CA SER A 568 -43.04 -50.02 -9.77
C SER A 568 -42.59 -48.72 -10.47
N LYS A 569 -41.37 -48.77 -11.01
CA LYS A 569 -40.88 -48.29 -12.32
C LYS A 569 -41.38 -46.98 -12.97
N GLU A 570 -40.39 -46.09 -13.15
CA GLU A 570 -40.07 -45.30 -14.36
C GLU A 570 -41.05 -44.24 -14.92
N LYS A 571 -40.71 -42.96 -14.73
CA LYS A 571 -40.06 -42.11 -15.76
C LYS A 571 -39.68 -40.72 -15.24
N THR A 572 -38.36 -40.49 -15.19
CA THR A 572 -37.62 -39.24 -15.49
C THR A 572 -38.26 -37.88 -15.24
N TYR A 573 -37.74 -37.13 -14.26
CA TYR A 573 -37.26 -35.75 -14.44
C TYR A 573 -36.21 -35.42 -13.35
N TYR A 574 -34.94 -35.37 -13.75
CA TYR A 574 -33.81 -34.97 -12.92
C TYR A 574 -33.60 -33.44 -13.00
N ASN A 575 -33.10 -32.89 -11.89
CA ASN A 575 -32.30 -31.66 -11.71
C ASN A 575 -32.99 -30.29 -11.51
N ASN A 576 -32.87 -29.76 -10.28
CA ASN A 576 -32.12 -28.51 -10.02
C ASN A 576 -31.88 -28.27 -8.51
N LYS A 577 -30.68 -28.60 -8.00
CA LYS A 577 -30.25 -28.32 -6.61
C LYS A 577 -28.77 -27.88 -6.52
N ASN A 578 -28.30 -27.02 -7.45
CA ASN A 578 -26.87 -26.66 -7.61
C ASN A 578 -26.50 -25.15 -7.58
N ASN A 579 -27.41 -24.22 -7.28
CA ASN A 579 -27.14 -22.79 -7.56
C ASN A 579 -26.38 -21.96 -6.49
N ASN A 580 -26.07 -22.47 -5.28
CA ASN A 580 -25.41 -21.66 -4.24
C ASN A 580 -23.86 -21.72 -4.22
N LYS A 581 -23.23 -22.70 -4.91
CA LYS A 581 -21.76 -22.82 -4.95
C LYS A 581 -21.07 -21.82 -5.89
N SER A 582 -21.80 -21.21 -6.82
CA SER A 582 -21.20 -20.37 -7.86
C SER A 582 -20.97 -18.92 -7.43
N TRP A 583 -21.77 -18.40 -6.49
CA TRP A 583 -21.77 -16.99 -6.05
C TRP A 583 -20.76 -16.65 -4.95
N TYR A 584 -20.04 -17.65 -4.47
CA TYR A 584 -18.99 -17.52 -3.47
C TYR A 584 -17.68 -18.02 -4.08
N HIS A 585 -16.61 -17.25 -3.92
CA HIS A 585 -15.27 -17.69 -4.31
C HIS A 585 -14.23 -17.18 -3.33
N LEU A 586 -13.42 -18.10 -2.80
CA LEU A 586 -12.47 -17.87 -1.71
C LEU A 586 -11.52 -16.68 -1.96
N ILE A 587 -11.15 -16.42 -3.22
CA ILE A 587 -10.19 -15.37 -3.60
C ILE A 587 -10.85 -14.16 -4.27
N HIS A 588 -11.92 -14.39 -5.03
CA HIS A 588 -12.45 -13.37 -5.96
C HIS A 588 -13.78 -12.78 -5.51
N ARG A 589 -14.50 -13.46 -4.60
CA ARG A 589 -15.74 -13.00 -3.98
C ARG A 589 -15.91 -13.68 -2.60
N PRO A 590 -15.05 -13.33 -1.63
CA PRO A 590 -14.96 -14.03 -0.34
C PRO A 590 -16.14 -13.73 0.58
N LEU A 591 -16.87 -12.63 0.34
CA LEU A 591 -18.07 -12.26 1.07
C LEU A 591 -19.25 -12.19 0.10
N ASN A 592 -20.26 -13.03 0.32
CA ASN A 592 -21.48 -13.07 -0.48
C ASN A 592 -22.68 -12.79 0.43
N VAL A 593 -23.04 -11.52 0.55
CA VAL A 593 -24.20 -11.06 1.33
C VAL A 593 -25.45 -11.03 0.45
N PHE A 594 -26.64 -11.09 1.08
CA PHE A 594 -27.89 -10.90 0.36
C PHE A 594 -28.07 -9.43 -0.05
N PRO A 595 -28.78 -9.15 -1.17
CA PRO A 595 -29.23 -7.80 -1.47
C PRO A 595 -30.02 -7.22 -0.29
N LEU A 596 -29.83 -5.94 0.00
CA LEU A 596 -30.71 -5.19 0.90
C LEU A 596 -32.15 -5.28 0.38
N PRO A 597 -33.16 -5.24 1.24
CA PRO A 597 -34.52 -5.37 0.78
C PRO A 597 -34.93 -4.13 -0.05
N ARG A 598 -35.85 -4.35 -0.99
CA ARG A 598 -36.20 -3.45 -2.10
C ARG A 598 -36.48 -2.00 -1.69
N GLU A 599 -36.98 -1.80 -0.48
CA GLU A 599 -37.43 -0.52 0.06
C GLU A 599 -36.27 0.31 0.59
N VAL A 600 -35.17 -0.35 0.98
CA VAL A 600 -33.90 0.33 1.35
C VAL A 600 -33.18 0.75 0.09
N ILE A 601 -33.09 -0.15 -0.89
CA ILE A 601 -32.52 0.18 -2.20
C ILE A 601 -33.34 1.30 -2.83
N ASN A 602 -34.67 1.21 -2.70
CA ASN A 602 -35.66 2.13 -3.20
C ASN A 602 -35.42 2.45 -4.67
N THR A 603 -35.33 1.42 -5.51
CA THR A 603 -35.08 1.59 -6.94
C THR A 603 -36.24 2.35 -7.59
N ARG A 604 -35.94 3.50 -8.19
CA ARG A 604 -36.90 4.33 -8.92
C ARG A 604 -36.54 4.39 -10.39
N PHE A 605 -37.55 4.31 -11.25
CA PHE A 605 -37.41 4.44 -12.69
C PHE A 605 -37.94 5.79 -13.12
N ILE A 606 -37.06 6.69 -13.55
CA ILE A 606 -37.42 8.08 -13.84
C ILE A 606 -37.35 8.32 -15.35
N LEU A 607 -38.50 8.52 -15.98
CA LEU A 607 -38.65 8.73 -17.42
C LEU A 607 -38.44 10.20 -17.80
N TYR A 608 -37.64 10.40 -18.85
CA TYR A 608 -37.48 11.64 -19.59
C TYR A 608 -37.70 11.37 -21.08
N THR A 609 -38.44 12.26 -21.74
CA THR A 609 -38.58 12.30 -23.20
C THR A 609 -38.32 13.71 -23.69
N ASN A 610 -38.37 13.91 -25.01
CA ASN A 610 -38.29 15.25 -25.61
C ASN A 610 -39.44 16.18 -25.15
N ASP A 611 -40.54 15.61 -24.64
CA ASP A 611 -41.69 16.34 -24.11
C ASP A 611 -41.52 16.73 -22.62
N ASN A 612 -40.60 16.08 -21.90
CA ASN A 612 -40.23 16.41 -20.52
C ASN A 612 -38.71 16.27 -20.25
N PRO A 613 -37.87 17.06 -20.94
CA PRO A 613 -36.41 16.85 -20.91
C PRO A 613 -35.76 17.21 -19.56
N THR A 614 -36.43 18.01 -18.73
CA THR A 614 -35.91 18.51 -17.45
C THR A 614 -36.60 17.89 -16.23
N GLU A 615 -37.91 17.67 -16.28
CA GLU A 615 -38.72 17.14 -15.18
C GLU A 615 -39.07 15.67 -15.42
N GLY A 616 -38.47 14.77 -14.63
CA GLY A 616 -38.64 13.34 -14.79
C GLY A 616 -39.97 12.81 -14.23
N GLN A 617 -40.57 11.84 -14.91
CA GLN A 617 -41.81 11.17 -14.49
C GLN A 617 -41.49 9.78 -13.94
N VAL A 618 -41.86 9.51 -12.69
CA VAL A 618 -41.55 8.20 -12.06
C VAL A 618 -42.51 7.12 -12.56
N LEU A 619 -41.94 6.04 -13.10
CA LEU A 619 -42.66 4.84 -13.53
C LEU A 619 -42.70 3.83 -12.38
N ILE A 620 -43.90 3.38 -12.01
CA ILE A 620 -44.11 2.42 -10.92
C ILE A 620 -44.80 1.17 -11.48
N VAL A 621 -44.09 0.04 -11.44
CA VAL A 621 -44.64 -1.26 -11.85
C VAL A 621 -45.77 -1.67 -10.90
N GLY A 622 -46.91 -2.10 -11.44
CA GLY A 622 -48.12 -2.45 -10.67
C GLY A 622 -49.07 -1.27 -10.38
N LYS A 623 -48.69 -0.03 -10.71
CA LYS A 623 -49.59 1.14 -10.71
C LYS A 623 -49.73 1.70 -12.12
N ASP A 624 -50.44 1.01 -13.01
CA ASP A 624 -50.56 1.37 -14.44
C ASP A 624 -50.95 2.83 -14.72
N LYS A 625 -51.60 3.52 -13.77
CA LYS A 625 -51.87 4.96 -13.86
C LYS A 625 -50.61 5.83 -13.96
N SER A 626 -49.45 5.42 -13.40
CA SER A 626 -48.21 6.20 -13.50
C SER A 626 -47.63 6.18 -14.92
N ILE A 627 -47.68 5.01 -15.57
CA ILE A 627 -47.17 4.83 -16.95
C ILE A 627 -48.13 5.51 -17.93
N LYS A 628 -49.45 5.31 -17.80
CA LYS A 628 -50.47 5.93 -18.66
C LYS A 628 -50.53 7.45 -18.60
N ARG A 629 -50.10 8.06 -17.48
CA ARG A 629 -50.03 9.52 -17.30
C ARG A 629 -48.66 10.10 -17.65
N SER A 630 -47.68 9.24 -17.92
CA SER A 630 -46.36 9.64 -18.34
C SER A 630 -46.30 9.85 -19.86
N ASN A 631 -45.20 10.41 -20.35
CA ASN A 631 -44.91 10.61 -21.76
C ASN A 631 -44.30 9.35 -22.42
N PHE A 632 -44.40 8.18 -21.77
CA PHE A 632 -43.86 6.93 -22.30
C PHE A 632 -44.59 6.54 -23.60
N ASP A 633 -43.84 6.37 -24.69
CA ASP A 633 -44.37 5.87 -25.96
C ASP A 633 -43.65 4.57 -26.34
N PRO A 634 -44.35 3.40 -26.38
CA PRO A 634 -43.74 2.12 -26.71
C PRO A 634 -43.12 2.05 -28.11
N LYS A 635 -43.48 2.97 -29.02
CA LYS A 635 -42.90 3.05 -30.38
C LYS A 635 -41.54 3.74 -30.40
N ARG A 636 -41.16 4.44 -29.32
CA ARG A 636 -39.84 5.07 -29.17
C ARG A 636 -38.84 4.07 -28.62
N LYS A 637 -37.60 4.11 -29.12
CA LYS A 637 -36.50 3.33 -28.53
C LYS A 637 -36.32 3.69 -27.07
N THR A 638 -36.08 2.69 -26.23
CA THR A 638 -36.01 2.87 -24.77
C THR A 638 -34.58 2.68 -24.27
N LYS A 639 -34.04 3.72 -23.64
CA LYS A 639 -32.64 3.80 -23.17
C LYS A 639 -32.62 3.85 -21.65
N PHE A 640 -31.99 2.88 -21.01
CA PHE A 640 -31.79 2.89 -19.55
C PHE A 640 -30.40 3.39 -19.20
N ILE A 641 -30.31 4.34 -18.27
CA ILE A 641 -29.04 4.79 -17.68
C ILE A 641 -28.94 4.24 -16.27
N ILE A 642 -27.92 3.42 -16.01
CA ILE A 642 -27.72 2.71 -14.74
C ILE A 642 -26.38 3.17 -14.15
N HIS A 643 -26.46 3.95 -13.06
CA HIS A 643 -25.28 4.49 -12.38
C HIS A 643 -24.58 3.44 -11.50
N GLY A 644 -23.35 3.73 -11.07
CA GLY A 644 -22.44 2.79 -10.40
C GLY A 644 -22.31 2.99 -8.89
N PHE A 645 -21.27 2.40 -8.29
CA PHE A 645 -20.93 2.60 -6.88
C PHE A 645 -20.75 4.10 -6.57
N ILE A 646 -21.20 4.55 -5.39
CA ILE A 646 -21.15 5.95 -4.90
C ILE A 646 -21.84 7.03 -5.76
N ASP A 647 -22.34 6.68 -6.95
CA ASP A 647 -23.07 7.58 -7.84
C ASP A 647 -24.56 7.66 -7.50
N THR A 648 -25.20 8.73 -8.00
CA THR A 648 -26.65 8.95 -7.90
C THR A 648 -27.20 9.60 -9.16
N THR A 649 -28.51 9.80 -9.24
CA THR A 649 -29.15 10.59 -10.31
C THR A 649 -28.73 12.06 -10.35
N LEU A 650 -28.08 12.55 -9.27
CA LEU A 650 -27.57 13.92 -9.21
C LEU A 650 -26.20 14.08 -9.86
N SER A 651 -25.49 12.99 -10.15
CA SER A 651 -24.19 13.00 -10.81
C SER A 651 -24.27 13.70 -12.17
N ASN A 652 -23.32 14.59 -12.47
CA ASN A 652 -23.36 15.43 -13.68
C ASN A 652 -23.40 14.60 -14.96
N TRP A 653 -22.63 13.52 -15.02
CA TRP A 653 -22.56 12.66 -16.19
C TRP A 653 -23.90 11.99 -16.55
N VAL A 654 -24.73 11.66 -15.54
CA VAL A 654 -26.07 11.06 -15.76
C VAL A 654 -26.97 12.07 -16.46
N LYS A 655 -26.91 13.34 -16.04
CA LYS A 655 -27.67 14.44 -16.65
C LYS A 655 -27.16 14.74 -18.06
N GLU A 656 -25.85 14.79 -18.25
CA GLU A 656 -25.21 15.00 -19.54
C GLU A 656 -25.59 13.89 -20.53
N MET A 657 -25.47 12.62 -20.13
CA MET A 657 -25.83 11.47 -20.96
C MET A 657 -27.32 11.49 -21.36
N ARG A 658 -28.22 11.75 -20.40
CA ARG A 658 -29.65 11.93 -20.69
C ARG A 658 -29.86 13.03 -21.74
N ASN A 659 -29.25 14.18 -21.55
CA ASN A 659 -29.41 15.32 -22.45
C ASN A 659 -28.90 15.00 -23.85
N GLU A 660 -27.74 14.35 -23.98
CA GLU A 660 -27.19 13.98 -25.28
C GLU A 660 -28.04 12.91 -25.98
N LEU A 661 -28.60 11.93 -25.25
CA LEU A 661 -29.53 10.96 -25.82
C LEU A 661 -30.81 11.62 -26.34
N LEU A 662 -31.42 12.53 -25.58
CA LEU A 662 -32.64 13.25 -25.99
C LEU A 662 -32.40 14.24 -27.14
N LYS A 663 -31.19 14.79 -27.25
CA LYS A 663 -30.79 15.58 -28.43
C LYS A 663 -30.61 14.71 -29.67
N HIS A 664 -30.14 13.47 -29.49
CA HIS A 664 -29.82 12.57 -30.59
C HIS A 664 -31.07 12.03 -31.29
N GLY A 665 -32.10 11.69 -30.53
CA GLY A 665 -33.34 11.15 -31.07
C GLY A 665 -34.50 11.21 -30.09
N ASP A 666 -35.70 10.98 -30.62
CA ASP A 666 -36.92 10.91 -29.83
C ASP A 666 -37.01 9.57 -29.11
N TYR A 667 -36.60 9.55 -27.83
CA TYR A 667 -36.41 8.35 -27.02
C TYR A 667 -37.20 8.37 -25.72
N ASN A 668 -37.49 7.18 -25.19
CA ASN A 668 -37.78 7.01 -23.77
C ASN A 668 -36.44 6.85 -23.02
N VAL A 669 -35.98 7.89 -22.32
CA VAL A 669 -34.76 7.78 -21.49
C VAL A 669 -35.16 7.56 -20.04
N ILE A 670 -34.87 6.38 -19.51
CA ILE A 670 -35.21 5.96 -18.14
C ILE A 670 -33.94 5.91 -17.31
N ILE A 671 -33.85 6.75 -16.29
CA ILE A 671 -32.77 6.70 -15.32
C ILE A 671 -33.16 5.71 -14.21
N VAL A 672 -32.27 4.76 -13.91
CA VAL A 672 -32.42 3.82 -12.80
C VAL A 672 -31.77 4.42 -11.56
N ASP A 673 -32.60 4.95 -10.67
CA ASP A 673 -32.14 5.49 -9.40
C ASP A 673 -32.15 4.40 -8.32
N TRP A 674 -30.99 3.83 -8.04
CA TRP A 674 -30.80 2.83 -6.98
C TRP A 674 -29.82 3.31 -5.91
N ALA A 675 -29.76 4.64 -5.67
CA ALA A 675 -28.81 5.26 -4.74
C ALA A 675 -28.82 4.63 -3.33
N GLY A 676 -30.00 4.21 -2.84
CA GLY A 676 -30.12 3.51 -1.56
C GLY A 676 -29.38 2.16 -1.51
N GLY A 677 -29.12 1.56 -2.67
CA GLY A 677 -28.34 0.33 -2.81
C GLY A 677 -26.90 0.53 -3.30
N SER A 678 -26.56 1.66 -3.95
CA SER A 678 -25.22 1.92 -4.51
C SER A 678 -24.25 2.66 -3.57
N LEU A 679 -24.78 3.37 -2.57
CA LEU A 679 -24.03 4.14 -1.56
C LEU A 679 -23.50 3.34 -0.34
N PRO A 680 -24.10 2.20 0.10
CA PRO A 680 -23.56 1.38 1.19
C PRO A 680 -22.16 0.82 0.91
N LEU A 681 -21.59 0.02 1.83
CA LEU A 681 -20.29 -0.63 1.61
C LEU A 681 -20.24 -1.38 0.26
N TYR A 682 -19.07 -1.36 -0.40
CA TYR A 682 -18.91 -1.92 -1.75
C TYR A 682 -19.37 -3.38 -1.89
N THR A 683 -19.14 -4.22 -0.88
CA THR A 683 -19.61 -5.61 -0.85
C THR A 683 -21.14 -5.71 -0.82
N GLN A 684 -21.81 -4.83 -0.07
CA GLN A 684 -23.26 -4.75 -0.05
C GLN A 684 -23.82 -4.17 -1.36
N ALA A 685 -23.20 -3.13 -1.90
CA ALA A 685 -23.56 -2.57 -3.21
C ALA A 685 -23.42 -3.61 -4.33
N THR A 686 -22.36 -4.42 -4.30
CA THR A 686 -22.16 -5.57 -5.18
C THR A 686 -23.34 -6.55 -5.08
N ALA A 687 -23.79 -6.90 -3.87
CA ALA A 687 -24.94 -7.80 -3.71
C ALA A 687 -26.25 -7.17 -4.25
N ASN A 688 -26.45 -5.87 -4.00
CA ASN A 688 -27.66 -5.12 -4.38
C ASN A 688 -27.89 -5.11 -5.90
N THR A 689 -26.83 -5.11 -6.71
CA THR A 689 -26.91 -5.17 -8.19
C THR A 689 -27.81 -6.30 -8.70
N ARG A 690 -27.88 -7.44 -7.99
CA ARG A 690 -28.75 -8.58 -8.34
C ARG A 690 -30.22 -8.23 -8.26
N LEU A 691 -30.62 -7.57 -7.17
CA LEU A 691 -32.01 -7.17 -6.96
C LEU A 691 -32.40 -6.04 -7.91
N VAL A 692 -31.53 -5.04 -8.07
CA VAL A 692 -31.77 -3.93 -9.01
C VAL A 692 -31.90 -4.44 -10.45
N GLY A 693 -31.05 -5.39 -10.87
CA GLY A 693 -31.15 -6.05 -12.18
C GLY A 693 -32.49 -6.77 -12.39
N LEU A 694 -32.96 -7.50 -11.36
CA LEU A 694 -34.29 -8.13 -11.37
C LEU A 694 -35.42 -7.11 -11.50
N GLU A 695 -35.33 -5.96 -10.83
CA GLU A 695 -36.35 -4.91 -10.92
C GLU A 695 -36.38 -4.23 -12.29
N ILE A 696 -35.21 -4.00 -12.89
CA ILE A 696 -35.10 -3.49 -14.27
C ILE A 696 -35.77 -4.48 -15.23
N ALA A 697 -35.43 -5.78 -15.11
CA ALA A 697 -36.03 -6.83 -15.93
C ALA A 697 -37.56 -6.89 -15.76
N HIS A 698 -38.04 -6.74 -14.53
CA HIS A 698 -39.46 -6.73 -14.23
C HIS A 698 -40.19 -5.56 -14.89
N LEU A 699 -39.63 -4.33 -14.85
CA LEU A 699 -40.20 -3.17 -15.53
C LEU A 699 -40.23 -3.38 -17.05
N ILE A 700 -39.11 -3.81 -17.65
CA ILE A 700 -39.01 -4.01 -19.11
C ILE A 700 -40.05 -5.04 -19.57
N LYS A 701 -40.16 -6.16 -18.85
CA LYS A 701 -41.18 -7.19 -19.14
C LYS A 701 -42.60 -6.65 -19.01
N HIS A 702 -42.88 -5.82 -18.01
CA HIS A 702 -44.18 -5.18 -17.83
C HIS A 702 -44.53 -4.23 -18.99
N LEU A 703 -43.57 -3.43 -19.45
CA LEU A 703 -43.74 -2.53 -20.59
C LEU A 703 -43.92 -3.31 -21.90
N HIS A 704 -43.20 -4.40 -22.09
CA HIS A 704 -43.35 -5.28 -23.25
C HIS A 704 -44.75 -5.90 -23.30
N THR A 705 -45.16 -6.58 -22.23
CA THR A 705 -46.42 -7.33 -22.21
C THR A 705 -47.66 -6.44 -22.23
N ASN A 706 -47.64 -5.27 -21.57
CA ASN A 706 -48.85 -4.47 -21.37
C ASN A 706 -48.91 -3.18 -22.20
N TYR A 707 -47.76 -2.69 -22.69
CA TYR A 707 -47.69 -1.43 -23.42
C TYR A 707 -47.10 -1.61 -24.83
N GLY A 708 -46.66 -2.81 -25.22
CA GLY A 708 -46.18 -3.09 -26.57
C GLY A 708 -44.77 -2.59 -26.86
N LEU A 709 -43.93 -2.44 -25.83
CA LEU A 709 -42.50 -2.16 -26.00
C LEU A 709 -41.81 -3.37 -26.65
N GLU A 710 -41.13 -3.20 -27.77
CA GLU A 710 -40.34 -4.28 -28.38
C GLU A 710 -39.01 -4.49 -27.61
N MET A 711 -38.69 -5.74 -27.25
CA MET A 711 -37.47 -6.06 -26.47
C MET A 711 -36.19 -5.66 -27.22
N GLY A 712 -36.20 -5.79 -28.56
CA GLY A 712 -35.09 -5.38 -29.43
C GLY A 712 -34.82 -3.86 -29.44
N ASP A 713 -35.78 -3.03 -29.01
CA ASP A 713 -35.62 -1.58 -28.94
C ASP A 713 -35.11 -1.08 -27.58
N VAL A 714 -34.80 -2.00 -26.65
CA VAL A 714 -34.26 -1.71 -25.33
C VAL A 714 -32.74 -1.69 -25.35
N HIS A 715 -32.15 -0.63 -24.79
CA HIS A 715 -30.70 -0.49 -24.61
C HIS A 715 -30.38 -0.13 -23.15
N LEU A 716 -29.68 -1.02 -22.45
CA LEU A 716 -29.21 -0.78 -21.08
C LEU A 716 -27.78 -0.23 -21.11
N ILE A 717 -27.54 0.92 -20.48
CA ILE A 717 -26.22 1.56 -20.42
C ILE A 717 -25.83 1.63 -18.94
N GLY A 718 -24.85 0.83 -18.54
CA GLY A 718 -24.41 0.72 -17.14
C GLY A 718 -22.95 1.09 -16.96
N HIS A 719 -22.63 1.86 -15.92
CA HIS A 719 -21.25 2.21 -15.55
C HIS A 719 -20.82 1.49 -14.26
N SER A 720 -19.59 0.94 -14.20
CA SER A 720 -19.07 0.27 -13.00
C SER A 720 -20.00 -0.87 -12.54
N LEU A 721 -20.46 -0.89 -11.28
CA LEU A 721 -21.49 -1.81 -10.77
C LEU A 721 -22.80 -1.79 -11.59
N GLY A 722 -23.12 -0.66 -12.23
CA GLY A 722 -24.27 -0.53 -13.12
C GLY A 722 -24.17 -1.41 -14.38
N ALA A 723 -22.95 -1.72 -14.86
CA ALA A 723 -22.74 -2.63 -15.98
C ALA A 723 -23.14 -4.08 -15.63
N HIS A 724 -22.73 -4.55 -14.46
CA HIS A 724 -23.14 -5.88 -13.95
C HIS A 724 -24.63 -5.93 -13.60
N THR A 725 -25.19 -4.82 -13.11
CA THR A 725 -26.64 -4.68 -12.88
C THR A 725 -27.43 -4.83 -14.19
N ALA A 726 -26.93 -4.26 -15.30
CA ALA A 726 -27.51 -4.45 -16.63
C ALA A 726 -27.41 -5.91 -17.10
N GLY A 727 -26.27 -6.57 -16.84
CA GLY A 727 -26.08 -8.00 -17.13
C GLY A 727 -27.11 -8.88 -16.43
N TYR A 728 -27.35 -8.69 -15.14
CA TYR A 728 -28.40 -9.43 -14.41
C TYR A 728 -29.81 -9.17 -14.97
N ALA A 729 -30.10 -7.94 -15.42
CA ALA A 729 -31.38 -7.67 -16.06
C ALA A 729 -31.52 -8.42 -17.39
N GLY A 730 -30.45 -8.45 -18.18
CA GLY A 730 -30.36 -9.18 -19.44
C GLY A 730 -30.50 -10.69 -19.30
N GLU A 731 -29.75 -11.30 -18.38
CA GLU A 731 -29.83 -12.72 -18.02
C GLU A 731 -31.27 -13.12 -17.64
N LYS A 732 -31.94 -12.28 -16.85
CA LYS A 732 -33.34 -12.52 -16.41
C LYS A 732 -34.37 -12.33 -17.51
N LEU A 733 -34.04 -11.56 -18.53
CA LEU A 733 -34.79 -11.42 -19.77
C LEU A 733 -34.31 -12.41 -20.85
N GLN A 734 -33.54 -13.43 -20.48
CA GLN A 734 -33.07 -14.50 -21.37
C GLN A 734 -32.28 -13.97 -22.58
N GLY A 735 -31.62 -12.83 -22.43
CA GLY A 735 -30.85 -12.19 -23.50
C GLY A 735 -31.70 -11.54 -24.61
N GLU A 736 -33.03 -11.43 -24.43
CA GLU A 736 -33.93 -10.90 -25.47
C GLU A 736 -33.79 -9.39 -25.70
N VAL A 737 -33.21 -8.66 -24.75
CA VAL A 737 -33.00 -7.21 -24.87
C VAL A 737 -32.05 -6.87 -26.02
N GLY A 738 -32.35 -5.78 -26.72
CA GLY A 738 -31.62 -5.39 -27.93
C GLY A 738 -30.14 -5.12 -27.71
N ARG A 739 -29.77 -4.39 -26.64
CA ARG A 739 -28.37 -4.06 -26.35
C ARG A 739 -28.06 -3.80 -24.88
N ILE A 740 -26.88 -4.24 -24.41
CA ILE A 740 -26.27 -3.79 -23.15
C ILE A 740 -24.92 -3.16 -23.45
N THR A 741 -24.68 -1.95 -22.93
CA THR A 741 -23.37 -1.31 -22.94
C THR A 741 -22.82 -1.19 -21.52
N GLY A 742 -21.67 -1.82 -21.26
CA GLY A 742 -21.00 -1.84 -19.96
C GLY A 742 -19.81 -0.89 -19.88
N LEU A 743 -20.01 0.35 -19.44
CA LEU A 743 -18.95 1.36 -19.32
C LEU A 743 -18.04 1.05 -18.12
N ASP A 744 -16.85 0.54 -18.40
CA ASP A 744 -15.84 0.14 -17.42
C ASP A 744 -16.40 -0.75 -16.29
N PRO A 745 -16.79 -2.01 -16.59
CA PRO A 745 -17.41 -2.91 -15.63
C PRO A 745 -16.46 -3.18 -14.45
N ALA A 746 -16.99 -3.16 -13.23
CA ALA A 746 -16.16 -3.20 -12.03
C ALA A 746 -15.44 -4.55 -11.85
N GLU A 747 -14.11 -4.52 -11.73
CA GLU A 747 -13.29 -5.72 -11.52
C GLU A 747 -13.55 -6.42 -10.16
N PRO A 748 -13.56 -5.70 -9.00
CA PRO A 748 -13.64 -6.35 -7.70
C PRO A 748 -14.99 -7.06 -7.48
N ASN A 749 -14.95 -8.32 -7.02
CA ASN A 749 -16.08 -9.25 -6.83
C ASN A 749 -16.69 -9.86 -8.10
N PHE A 750 -16.21 -9.52 -9.31
CA PHE A 750 -16.72 -10.03 -10.59
C PHE A 750 -15.65 -10.71 -11.44
N GLN A 751 -14.40 -10.26 -11.37
CA GLN A 751 -13.29 -10.85 -12.12
C GLN A 751 -13.04 -12.30 -11.71
N GLY A 752 -12.93 -13.18 -12.70
CA GLY A 752 -12.79 -14.62 -12.46
C GLY A 752 -14.07 -15.34 -12.02
N MET A 753 -15.22 -14.65 -11.94
CA MET A 753 -16.51 -15.27 -11.60
C MET A 753 -17.21 -15.89 -12.82
N PRO A 754 -18.05 -16.93 -12.60
CA PRO A 754 -18.88 -17.52 -13.65
C PRO A 754 -19.72 -16.49 -14.40
N SER A 755 -20.04 -16.77 -15.67
CA SER A 755 -20.74 -15.83 -16.56
C SER A 755 -22.06 -15.31 -15.97
N HIS A 756 -22.86 -16.15 -15.31
CA HIS A 756 -24.14 -15.75 -14.71
C HIS A 756 -24.02 -14.82 -13.48
N ILE A 757 -22.79 -14.42 -13.10
CA ILE A 757 -22.49 -13.60 -11.92
C ILE A 757 -21.93 -12.24 -12.34
N ARG A 758 -21.58 -12.06 -13.60
CA ARG A 758 -21.03 -10.82 -14.14
C ARG A 758 -21.76 -10.49 -15.43
N LEU A 759 -21.37 -9.39 -16.07
CA LEU A 759 -21.84 -9.09 -17.41
C LEU A 759 -21.24 -10.12 -18.36
N ASP A 760 -22.07 -10.68 -19.23
CA ASP A 760 -21.70 -11.68 -20.21
C ASP A 760 -22.37 -11.41 -21.56
N TRP A 761 -21.77 -11.91 -22.65
CA TRP A 761 -22.32 -11.74 -23.99
C TRP A 761 -23.72 -12.35 -24.14
N THR A 762 -24.07 -13.37 -23.36
CA THR A 762 -25.40 -13.99 -23.41
C THR A 762 -26.54 -13.12 -22.84
N ASP A 763 -26.22 -11.99 -22.19
CA ASP A 763 -27.20 -11.15 -21.51
C ASP A 763 -28.01 -10.25 -22.46
N ALA A 764 -27.64 -10.12 -23.74
CA ALA A 764 -28.40 -9.34 -24.73
C ALA A 764 -28.10 -9.80 -26.17
N GLN A 765 -28.87 -9.32 -27.13
CA GLN A 765 -28.56 -9.52 -28.55
C GLN A 765 -27.23 -8.86 -28.97
N LEU A 766 -26.82 -7.78 -28.28
CA LEU A 766 -25.52 -7.12 -28.42
C LEU A 766 -25.01 -6.65 -27.05
N VAL A 767 -23.74 -6.94 -26.72
CA VAL A 767 -23.11 -6.57 -25.43
C VAL A 767 -21.73 -5.96 -25.70
N ASP A 768 -21.48 -4.74 -25.23
CA ASP A 768 -20.22 -4.00 -25.44
C ASP A 768 -19.78 -3.12 -24.25
N PRO A 769 -18.55 -3.23 -23.70
CA PRO A 769 -17.58 -4.34 -23.66
C PRO A 769 -17.99 -5.52 -22.74
N CYS A 770 -17.10 -6.53 -22.67
CA CYS A 770 -17.23 -7.81 -21.97
C CYS A 770 -18.18 -8.81 -22.65
N GLY A 771 -18.29 -8.75 -23.98
CA GLY A 771 -19.17 -9.65 -24.71
C GLY A 771 -18.89 -9.76 -26.21
N HIS A 772 -19.79 -9.22 -27.02
CA HIS A 772 -19.72 -9.32 -28.49
C HIS A 772 -18.68 -8.37 -29.10
N LEU A 773 -18.42 -7.23 -28.45
CA LEU A 773 -17.46 -6.22 -28.91
C LEU A 773 -16.66 -5.68 -27.72
N ASP A 774 -15.39 -6.05 -27.59
CA ASP A 774 -14.52 -5.58 -26.52
C ASP A 774 -13.58 -4.48 -27.02
N PHE A 775 -13.78 -3.24 -26.54
CA PHE A 775 -12.96 -2.09 -26.91
C PHE A 775 -11.96 -1.73 -25.81
N TYR A 776 -10.70 -1.54 -26.19
CA TYR A 776 -9.58 -1.18 -25.30
C TYR A 776 -8.97 0.16 -25.73
N PRO A 777 -9.63 1.30 -25.43
CA PRO A 777 -9.08 2.62 -25.73
C PRO A 777 -7.76 2.79 -24.97
N ASN A 778 -6.70 3.16 -25.68
CA ASN A 778 -5.34 3.31 -25.14
C ASN A 778 -4.89 2.09 -24.32
N ASN A 779 -5.12 0.88 -24.84
CA ASN A 779 -4.79 -0.41 -24.19
C ASN A 779 -5.64 -0.75 -22.95
N GLY A 780 -6.71 0.00 -22.67
CA GLY A 780 -7.53 -0.19 -21.47
C GLY A 780 -6.79 0.14 -20.16
N LYS A 781 -5.80 1.04 -20.23
CA LYS A 781 -4.98 1.48 -19.08
C LYS A 781 -5.16 2.99 -18.86
N GLU A 782 -4.09 3.69 -18.47
CA GLU A 782 -4.06 5.14 -18.31
C GLU A 782 -4.58 5.85 -19.55
N GLN A 783 -5.58 6.70 -19.33
CA GLN A 783 -6.21 7.47 -20.37
C GLN A 783 -5.54 8.85 -20.46
N PRO A 784 -5.32 9.37 -21.68
CA PRO A 784 -4.74 10.69 -21.87
C PRO A 784 -5.51 11.76 -21.10
N GLY A 785 -4.80 12.56 -20.30
CA GLY A 785 -5.38 13.63 -19.50
C GLY A 785 -5.62 13.35 -18.03
N CYS A 786 -5.37 12.12 -17.57
CA CYS A 786 -5.54 11.75 -16.15
C CYS A 786 -4.28 11.89 -15.28
N THR A 787 -3.15 12.35 -15.82
CA THR A 787 -1.83 12.37 -15.15
C THR A 787 -1.43 13.72 -14.50
N ASP A 788 -2.21 14.79 -14.67
CA ASP A 788 -1.96 16.12 -14.08
C ASP A 788 -2.92 16.40 -12.91
N LEU A 789 -2.44 16.26 -11.67
CA LEU A 789 -3.22 16.53 -10.45
C LEU A 789 -3.34 18.03 -10.10
N SER A 790 -2.80 18.93 -10.91
CA SER A 790 -2.75 20.38 -10.60
C SER A 790 -3.92 21.19 -11.17
N GLU A 791 -4.68 20.69 -12.17
CA GLU A 791 -5.56 21.57 -12.97
C GLU A 791 -7.07 21.22 -12.99
N THR A 792 -7.56 20.16 -12.34
CA THR A 792 -8.95 19.68 -12.60
C THR A 792 -9.90 19.49 -11.41
N THR A 793 -9.63 19.99 -10.20
CA THR A 793 -10.61 19.91 -9.09
C THR A 793 -11.24 21.25 -8.70
N PRO A 794 -12.50 21.53 -9.09
CA PRO A 794 -13.32 22.55 -8.43
C PRO A 794 -13.79 22.03 -7.07
N SER A 795 -13.29 22.65 -5.99
CA SER A 795 -13.82 22.70 -4.62
C SER A 795 -14.81 21.60 -4.20
N LEU A 796 -14.30 20.49 -3.65
CA LEU A 796 -15.06 19.60 -2.77
C LEU A 796 -15.16 20.21 -1.36
N PRO A 797 -16.28 20.06 -0.62
CA PRO A 797 -16.46 20.62 0.71
C PRO A 797 -15.42 20.08 1.71
N LEU A 798 -14.89 20.97 2.55
CA LEU A 798 -13.78 20.76 3.48
C LEU A 798 -13.99 19.71 4.60
N THR A 799 -15.08 18.94 4.58
CA THR A 799 -15.24 17.74 5.42
C THR A 799 -14.61 16.48 4.80
N LEU A 800 -14.24 16.55 3.51
CA LEU A 800 -13.68 15.44 2.73
C LEU A 800 -12.19 15.62 2.36
N ILE A 801 -11.53 16.66 2.84
CA ILE A 801 -10.10 16.93 2.55
C ILE A 801 -9.29 16.71 3.82
N ARG A 802 -8.95 15.45 4.11
CA ARG A 802 -8.06 15.04 5.21
C ARG A 802 -7.05 13.93 4.84
N GLU A 803 -7.04 13.47 3.58
CA GLU A 803 -6.25 12.35 3.06
C GLU A 803 -5.49 12.84 1.79
N GLY A 804 -4.15 12.78 1.77
CA GLY A 804 -3.34 13.48 0.74
C GLY A 804 -2.54 12.62 -0.25
N LEU A 805 -2.35 11.32 0.00
CA LEU A 805 -1.64 10.42 -0.93
C LEU A 805 -2.55 9.31 -1.47
N GLU A 806 -3.43 8.73 -0.64
CA GLU A 806 -4.49 7.83 -1.11
C GLU A 806 -5.48 8.55 -2.03
N GLU A 807 -5.72 9.84 -1.79
CA GLU A 807 -6.62 10.64 -2.62
C GLU A 807 -6.01 10.93 -4.00
N ALA A 808 -4.69 11.07 -4.13
CA ALA A 808 -4.05 11.19 -5.44
C ALA A 808 -4.23 9.91 -6.29
N SER A 809 -4.03 8.73 -5.68
CA SER A 809 -4.27 7.44 -6.31
C SER A 809 -5.75 7.20 -6.63
N ARG A 810 -6.66 7.58 -5.72
CA ARG A 810 -8.11 7.53 -5.94
C ARG A 810 -8.57 8.49 -7.03
N VAL A 811 -8.02 9.69 -7.12
CA VAL A 811 -8.31 10.68 -8.17
C VAL A 811 -7.78 10.21 -9.53
N LEU A 812 -6.60 9.60 -9.58
CA LEU A 812 -6.03 8.99 -10.80
C LEU A 812 -6.85 7.78 -11.28
N VAL A 813 -7.18 6.85 -10.38
CA VAL A 813 -8.04 5.69 -10.69
C VAL A 813 -9.44 6.14 -11.07
N ALA A 814 -10.03 7.09 -10.34
CA ALA A 814 -11.34 7.67 -10.67
C ALA A 814 -11.33 8.41 -12.02
N CYS A 815 -10.27 9.13 -12.37
CA CYS A 815 -10.18 9.81 -13.67
C CYS A 815 -10.15 8.81 -14.83
N ASN A 816 -9.33 7.76 -14.73
CA ASN A 816 -9.26 6.71 -15.75
C ASN A 816 -10.60 5.97 -15.86
N HIS A 817 -11.21 5.64 -14.73
CA HIS A 817 -12.49 4.94 -14.61
C HIS A 817 -13.66 5.74 -15.22
N ILE A 818 -13.77 7.03 -14.86
CA ILE A 818 -14.81 7.93 -15.38
C ILE A 818 -14.62 8.23 -16.88
N ARG A 819 -13.43 8.02 -17.45
CA ARG A 819 -13.16 8.32 -18.86
C ARG A 819 -14.05 7.53 -19.82
N ALA A 820 -14.39 6.29 -19.48
CA ALA A 820 -15.31 5.47 -20.29
C ALA A 820 -16.66 6.16 -20.51
N ILE A 821 -17.18 6.84 -19.47
CA ILE A 821 -18.42 7.62 -19.55
C ILE A 821 -18.28 8.77 -20.54
N LYS A 822 -17.19 9.54 -20.44
CA LYS A 822 -16.93 10.70 -21.30
C LYS A 822 -16.80 10.30 -22.77
N LEU A 823 -16.07 9.22 -23.06
CA LEU A 823 -15.92 8.69 -24.42
C LEU A 823 -17.27 8.24 -25.00
N PHE A 824 -18.11 7.58 -24.18
CA PHE A 824 -19.43 7.15 -24.63
C PHE A 824 -20.39 8.32 -24.87
N ILE A 825 -20.47 9.29 -23.95
CA ILE A 825 -21.31 10.49 -24.10
C ILE A 825 -20.92 11.25 -25.38
N GLU A 826 -19.63 11.48 -25.62
CA GLU A 826 -19.17 12.13 -26.85
C GLU A 826 -19.61 11.36 -28.10
N SER A 827 -19.51 10.02 -28.09
CA SER A 827 -19.82 9.18 -29.24
C SER A 827 -21.29 9.24 -29.71
N ILE A 828 -22.23 9.74 -28.89
CA ILE A 828 -23.66 9.83 -29.23
C ILE A 828 -23.88 10.79 -30.40
N ASN A 829 -23.42 12.04 -30.24
CA ASN A 829 -23.66 13.13 -31.19
C ASN A 829 -22.40 13.61 -31.91
N SER A 830 -21.23 13.04 -31.61
CA SER A 830 -19.97 13.45 -32.25
C SER A 830 -19.97 13.15 -33.74
N LYS A 831 -19.42 14.11 -34.51
CA LYS A 831 -19.16 13.97 -35.95
C LYS A 831 -17.93 13.10 -36.25
N CYS A 832 -17.24 12.64 -35.21
CA CYS A 832 -15.99 11.92 -35.30
C CYS A 832 -16.16 10.53 -34.66
N GLN A 833 -16.17 9.51 -35.50
CA GLN A 833 -16.37 8.12 -35.07
C GLN A 833 -15.09 7.53 -34.47
N TYR A 834 -15.23 6.82 -33.36
CA TYR A 834 -14.17 6.02 -32.77
C TYR A 834 -13.99 4.72 -33.56
N VAL A 835 -13.20 4.75 -34.62
CA VAL A 835 -12.90 3.56 -35.42
C VAL A 835 -11.82 2.75 -34.71
N ALA A 836 -12.20 1.58 -34.20
CA ALA A 836 -11.32 0.65 -33.52
C ALA A 836 -10.98 -0.55 -34.41
N HIS A 837 -9.78 -1.12 -34.21
CA HIS A 837 -9.23 -2.18 -35.04
C HIS A 837 -9.12 -3.49 -34.28
N GLU A 838 -9.64 -4.58 -34.86
CA GLU A 838 -9.53 -5.93 -34.31
C GLU A 838 -8.06 -6.37 -34.29
N CYS A 839 -7.53 -6.72 -33.12
CA CYS A 839 -6.14 -7.12 -32.98
C CYS A 839 -5.95 -8.02 -31.76
N ASN A 840 -4.89 -8.83 -31.73
CA ASN A 840 -4.63 -9.71 -30.58
C ASN A 840 -4.12 -8.94 -29.35
N ASN A 841 -3.32 -7.89 -29.57
CA ASN A 841 -2.76 -7.03 -28.52
C ASN A 841 -2.51 -5.60 -29.04
N TYR A 842 -2.37 -4.65 -28.13
CA TYR A 842 -2.17 -3.23 -28.47
C TYR A 842 -0.85 -2.94 -29.18
N ALA A 843 0.22 -3.68 -28.91
CA ALA A 843 1.51 -3.49 -29.57
C ALA A 843 1.43 -3.84 -31.07
N ASN A 844 0.69 -4.88 -31.45
CA ASN A 844 0.42 -5.24 -32.85
C ASN A 844 -0.44 -4.17 -33.55
N PHE A 845 -1.36 -3.55 -32.82
CA PHE A 845 -2.14 -2.41 -33.31
C PHE A 845 -1.24 -1.22 -33.61
N LEU A 846 -0.37 -0.80 -32.67
CA LEU A 846 0.58 0.30 -32.88
C LEU A 846 1.57 0.02 -34.02
N ARG A 847 1.97 -1.25 -34.22
CA ARG A 847 2.78 -1.70 -35.36
C ARG A 847 2.02 -1.80 -36.69
N GLY A 848 0.73 -1.43 -36.72
CA GLY A 848 -0.08 -1.40 -37.94
C GLY A 848 -0.28 -2.75 -38.63
N GLU A 849 -0.02 -3.84 -37.90
CA GLU A 849 -0.20 -5.22 -38.38
C GLU A 849 -1.68 -5.52 -38.59
N CYS A 850 -2.54 -4.95 -37.75
CA CYS A 850 -3.99 -5.11 -37.74
C CYS A 850 -4.76 -3.98 -38.46
N PHE A 851 -4.04 -3.07 -39.15
CA PHE A 851 -4.65 -1.89 -39.76
C PHE A 851 -5.23 -2.21 -41.15
N SER A 852 -6.43 -2.79 -41.20
CA SER A 852 -7.03 -3.30 -42.45
C SER A 852 -8.53 -2.96 -42.64
N CYS A 853 -8.94 -1.70 -42.50
CA CYS A 853 -10.29 -1.27 -42.89
C CYS A 853 -10.39 -1.00 -44.42
N LYS A 854 -10.31 -2.01 -45.30
CA LYS A 854 -10.47 -1.78 -46.75
C LYS A 854 -11.88 -2.16 -47.24
N ASN A 855 -12.65 -1.12 -47.58
CA ASN A 855 -14.02 -1.11 -48.12
C ASN A 855 -15.06 -1.82 -47.25
N ASN A 856 -16.35 -1.63 -47.56
CA ASN A 856 -17.55 -2.23 -46.91
C ASN A 856 -17.52 -3.77 -46.75
N ASN A 857 -16.41 -4.40 -47.10
CA ASN A 857 -16.12 -5.82 -46.98
C ASN A 857 -15.16 -6.20 -45.84
N SER A 858 -14.58 -5.26 -45.08
CA SER A 858 -13.62 -5.58 -44.02
C SER A 858 -14.29 -6.05 -42.73
N LEU A 859 -13.86 -7.22 -42.23
CA LEU A 859 -14.28 -7.82 -40.96
C LEU A 859 -13.45 -7.32 -39.76
N SER A 860 -12.46 -6.44 -39.96
CA SER A 860 -11.39 -6.16 -38.98
C SER A 860 -11.49 -4.79 -38.29
N CYS A 861 -12.58 -4.05 -38.47
CA CYS A 861 -12.79 -2.73 -37.84
C CYS A 861 -14.24 -2.56 -37.34
N SER A 862 -14.39 -1.91 -36.19
CA SER A 862 -15.67 -1.64 -35.53
C SER A 862 -15.73 -0.22 -34.99
N ILE A 863 -16.94 0.31 -34.80
CA ILE A 863 -17.16 1.64 -34.23
C ILE A 863 -17.36 1.46 -32.72
N MET A 864 -16.57 2.17 -31.90
CA MET A 864 -16.71 2.18 -30.44
C MET A 864 -17.73 3.24 -30.00
N GLY A 865 -18.53 2.91 -28.99
CA GLY A 865 -19.48 3.85 -28.38
C GLY A 865 -20.92 3.65 -28.86
N TYR A 866 -21.72 4.71 -28.88
CA TYR A 866 -23.16 4.65 -29.12
C TYR A 866 -23.53 3.98 -30.46
N HIS A 867 -22.74 4.19 -31.52
CA HIS A 867 -22.98 3.63 -32.86
C HIS A 867 -22.36 2.25 -33.09
N ALA A 868 -21.99 1.50 -32.04
CA ALA A 868 -21.33 0.20 -32.21
C ALA A 868 -22.21 -0.87 -32.90
N ASP A 869 -23.53 -0.76 -32.80
CA ASP A 869 -24.52 -1.58 -33.51
C ASP A 869 -24.49 -1.40 -35.03
N GLN A 870 -23.95 -0.27 -35.52
CA GLN A 870 -23.77 0.03 -36.93
C GLN A 870 -22.38 -0.41 -37.45
N SER A 871 -21.59 -1.12 -36.63
CA SER A 871 -20.24 -1.53 -37.00
C SER A 871 -20.25 -2.42 -38.26
N PRO A 872 -19.45 -2.09 -39.29
CA PRO A 872 -19.40 -2.87 -40.53
C PRO A 872 -19.06 -4.35 -40.32
N ALA A 873 -18.17 -4.65 -39.36
CA ALA A 873 -17.82 -6.03 -39.00
C ALA A 873 -19.02 -6.81 -38.46
N LEU A 874 -19.87 -6.19 -37.64
CA LEU A 874 -21.07 -6.80 -37.08
C LEU A 874 -22.13 -7.00 -38.18
N VAL A 875 -22.50 -5.94 -38.89
CA VAL A 875 -23.53 -5.96 -39.95
C VAL A 875 -23.21 -6.98 -41.05
N LYS A 876 -21.94 -7.13 -41.40
CA LYS A 876 -21.53 -8.07 -42.46
C LYS A 876 -21.50 -9.53 -42.00
N ARG A 877 -21.01 -9.82 -40.79
CA ARG A 877 -21.02 -11.20 -40.26
C ARG A 877 -22.46 -11.70 -40.08
N LEU A 878 -23.38 -10.82 -39.68
CA LEU A 878 -24.82 -11.06 -39.69
C LEU A 878 -25.36 -11.38 -41.09
N ALA A 879 -24.98 -10.59 -42.10
CA ALA A 879 -25.37 -10.82 -43.50
C ALA A 879 -24.80 -12.12 -44.10
N MET A 880 -23.73 -12.69 -43.52
CA MET A 880 -23.12 -13.97 -43.91
C MET A 880 -23.78 -15.18 -43.22
N GLY A 881 -24.91 -14.99 -42.54
CA GLY A 881 -25.68 -16.06 -41.89
C GLY A 881 -25.13 -16.50 -40.53
N GLN A 882 -24.14 -15.78 -39.97
CA GLN A 882 -23.72 -15.99 -38.58
C GLN A 882 -24.71 -15.30 -37.63
N SER A 883 -25.03 -15.95 -36.52
CA SER A 883 -25.81 -15.33 -35.45
C SER A 883 -25.06 -14.13 -34.86
N ALA A 884 -25.79 -13.06 -34.52
CA ALA A 884 -25.26 -11.91 -33.75
C ALA A 884 -24.48 -12.40 -32.52
N SER A 885 -24.97 -13.48 -31.94
CA SER A 885 -24.48 -14.09 -30.71
C SER A 885 -23.14 -14.83 -30.83
N THR A 886 -22.64 -15.13 -32.04
CA THR A 886 -21.40 -15.93 -32.21
C THR A 886 -20.38 -15.29 -33.15
N ALA A 887 -20.76 -14.24 -33.87
CA ALA A 887 -19.95 -13.68 -34.94
C ALA A 887 -18.62 -13.03 -34.48
N LEU A 888 -18.55 -12.46 -33.28
CA LEU A 888 -17.43 -11.62 -32.81
C LEU A 888 -16.93 -11.97 -31.41
N LEU A 889 -17.30 -13.15 -30.89
CA LEU A 889 -17.00 -13.54 -29.52
C LEU A 889 -15.48 -13.55 -29.26
N GLY A 890 -15.02 -12.74 -28.29
CA GLY A 890 -13.61 -12.66 -27.88
C GLY A 890 -12.70 -11.81 -28.78
N SER A 891 -13.25 -11.12 -29.80
CA SER A 891 -12.50 -10.18 -30.63
C SER A 891 -12.16 -8.91 -29.84
N LYS A 892 -10.86 -8.58 -29.70
CA LYS A 892 -10.39 -7.36 -29.03
C LYS A 892 -10.16 -6.24 -30.04
N PHE A 893 -10.77 -5.09 -29.80
CA PHE A 893 -10.65 -3.90 -30.63
C PHE A 893 -9.85 -2.82 -29.92
N TYR A 894 -8.85 -2.26 -30.59
CA TYR A 894 -8.00 -1.21 -30.04
C TYR A 894 -8.16 0.11 -30.79
N VAL A 895 -8.12 1.21 -30.05
CA VAL A 895 -8.19 2.58 -30.56
C VAL A 895 -7.35 3.49 -29.66
N SER A 896 -6.76 4.54 -30.21
CA SER A 896 -6.09 5.58 -29.41
C SER A 896 -6.96 6.84 -29.37
N THR A 897 -7.07 7.48 -28.20
CA THR A 897 -7.89 8.68 -27.97
C THR A 897 -7.04 9.88 -27.53
N GLY A 898 -7.63 11.07 -27.44
CA GLY A 898 -6.99 12.32 -27.04
C GLY A 898 -7.16 12.66 -25.56
N LYS A 899 -6.39 13.67 -25.09
CA LYS A 899 -6.49 14.27 -23.73
C LYS A 899 -7.73 15.16 -23.57
N GLU A 900 -8.12 15.88 -24.61
CA GLU A 900 -9.18 16.90 -24.60
C GLU A 900 -10.33 16.53 -25.55
N ASP A 901 -11.52 17.06 -25.27
CA ASP A 901 -12.71 16.91 -26.12
C ASP A 901 -12.54 17.74 -27.41
N PRO A 902 -12.89 17.20 -28.61
CA PRO A 902 -13.32 15.83 -28.85
C PRO A 902 -12.16 14.83 -28.68
N TYR A 903 -12.39 13.76 -27.91
CA TYR A 903 -11.37 12.77 -27.57
C TYR A 903 -11.11 11.78 -28.71
N CYS A 904 -12.03 11.65 -29.66
CA CYS A 904 -11.83 10.82 -30.84
C CYS A 904 -10.58 11.25 -31.64
N ARG A 905 -9.91 10.29 -32.27
CA ARG A 905 -8.74 10.54 -33.12
C ARG A 905 -8.87 9.77 -34.42
N ARG A 906 -8.38 10.35 -35.53
CA ARG A 906 -8.22 9.62 -36.79
C ARG A 906 -6.86 8.94 -36.83
N HIS A 907 -6.86 7.65 -37.17
CA HIS A 907 -5.65 6.84 -37.27
C HIS A 907 -5.17 6.72 -38.71
N TYR A 908 -3.86 6.71 -38.89
CA TYR A 908 -3.19 6.51 -40.17
C TYR A 908 -2.13 5.43 -40.01
N ARG A 909 -2.10 4.42 -40.89
CA ARG A 909 -0.95 3.51 -40.99
C ARG A 909 0.05 4.04 -42.00
N ILE A 910 1.29 4.19 -41.55
CA ILE A 910 2.42 4.59 -42.35
C ILE A 910 3.35 3.39 -42.49
N THR A 911 3.68 3.01 -43.73
CA THR A 911 4.60 1.93 -44.04
C THR A 911 5.88 2.54 -44.61
N ILE A 912 7.02 2.24 -43.99
CA ILE A 912 8.33 2.72 -44.38
C ILE A 912 9.20 1.52 -44.74
N ASN A 913 9.65 1.49 -46.00
CA ASN A 913 10.62 0.51 -46.48
C ASN A 913 12.02 1.13 -46.35
N LEU A 914 12.83 0.63 -45.42
CA LEU A 914 14.18 1.12 -45.21
C LEU A 914 15.10 0.47 -46.25
N ALA A 915 15.81 1.29 -47.04
CA ALA A 915 16.77 0.78 -48.00
C ALA A 915 17.99 0.14 -47.31
N ARG A 916 18.71 -0.77 -47.97
CA ARG A 916 19.98 -1.35 -47.48
C ARG A 916 21.11 -1.15 -48.51
N PRO A 917 21.56 0.09 -48.74
CA PRO A 917 22.70 0.34 -49.62
C PRO A 917 23.97 -0.26 -49.01
N GLN A 918 24.97 -0.57 -49.84
CA GLN A 918 26.19 -1.26 -49.41
C GLN A 918 27.00 -0.51 -48.35
N THR A 919 26.86 0.82 -48.28
CA THR A 919 27.55 1.69 -47.32
C THR A 919 26.73 2.02 -46.07
N ALA A 920 25.48 1.53 -45.96
CA ALA A 920 24.66 1.79 -44.79
C ALA A 920 25.06 0.90 -43.61
N GLU A 921 25.01 1.47 -42.42
CA GLU A 921 25.09 0.75 -41.16
C GLU A 921 23.98 -0.31 -41.06
N SER A 922 24.14 -1.30 -40.19
CA SER A 922 23.16 -2.40 -40.06
C SER A 922 21.78 -1.93 -39.55
N TRP A 923 21.72 -0.85 -38.75
CA TRP A 923 20.50 -0.26 -38.21
C TRP A 923 20.74 1.18 -37.72
N VAL A 924 19.67 1.97 -37.54
CA VAL A 924 19.67 3.37 -37.06
C VAL A 924 18.52 3.64 -36.07
N GLN A 925 18.52 4.77 -35.36
CA GLN A 925 17.43 5.23 -34.49
C GLN A 925 17.26 6.76 -34.55
N GLY A 926 16.26 7.32 -33.87
CA GLY A 926 16.02 8.76 -33.81
C GLY A 926 14.55 9.16 -33.91
N PHE A 927 14.28 10.46 -33.84
CA PHE A 927 12.94 11.01 -33.93
C PHE A 927 12.55 11.22 -35.39
N MET A 928 11.59 10.44 -35.84
CA MET A 928 11.03 10.51 -37.17
C MET A 928 9.62 11.04 -37.04
N LYS A 929 9.36 12.14 -37.73
CA LYS A 929 8.06 12.77 -37.85
C LYS A 929 7.58 12.71 -39.28
N VAL A 930 6.28 12.71 -39.43
CA VAL A 930 5.62 12.70 -40.73
C VAL A 930 4.61 13.82 -40.81
N THR A 931 4.66 14.54 -41.91
CA THR A 931 3.67 15.52 -42.30
C THR A 931 2.91 14.98 -43.50
N LEU A 932 1.59 14.82 -43.36
CA LEU A 932 0.71 14.36 -44.43
C LEU A 932 0.02 15.55 -45.07
N HIS A 933 0.21 15.72 -46.38
CA HIS A 933 -0.49 16.71 -47.18
C HIS A 933 -1.66 16.02 -47.86
N ALA A 934 -2.87 16.38 -47.43
CA ALA A 934 -4.12 15.83 -47.93
C ALA A 934 -4.89 16.88 -48.76
N GLU A 935 -5.97 16.44 -49.41
CA GLU A 935 -6.80 17.30 -50.26
C GLU A 935 -7.37 18.51 -49.52
N ASN A 936 -7.83 18.28 -48.29
CA ASN A 936 -8.55 19.27 -47.51
C ASN A 936 -7.71 19.85 -46.35
N GLY A 937 -6.39 19.67 -46.36
CA GLY A 937 -5.48 20.29 -45.41
C GLY A 937 -4.18 19.52 -45.17
N ILE A 938 -3.40 19.97 -44.18
CA ILE A 938 -2.08 19.43 -43.85
C ILE A 938 -2.07 18.97 -42.40
N ILE A 939 -1.70 17.71 -42.18
CA ILE A 939 -1.42 17.17 -40.85
C ILE A 939 0.08 17.25 -40.63
N ARG A 940 0.52 18.12 -39.71
CA ARG A 940 1.94 18.36 -39.46
C ARG A 940 2.46 17.55 -38.28
N ASN A 941 3.73 17.15 -38.39
CA ASN A 941 4.55 16.68 -37.27
C ASN A 941 3.94 15.52 -36.46
N MET A 942 3.33 14.54 -37.12
CA MET A 942 2.93 13.31 -36.42
C MET A 942 4.17 12.49 -36.10
N ASP A 943 4.31 12.06 -34.85
CA ASP A 943 5.48 11.30 -34.43
C ASP A 943 5.33 9.83 -34.86
N LEU A 944 6.27 9.37 -35.69
CA LEU A 944 6.40 7.95 -36.05
C LEU A 944 7.24 7.18 -35.03
N THR A 945 8.16 7.88 -34.37
CA THR A 945 8.96 7.36 -33.25
C THR A 945 8.82 8.29 -32.05
N PRO A 946 7.66 8.33 -31.37
CA PRO A 946 7.39 9.30 -30.31
C PRO A 946 8.39 9.24 -29.14
N ASN A 947 8.97 8.06 -28.88
CA ASN A 947 9.99 7.87 -27.84
C ASN A 947 11.43 7.92 -28.41
N GLY A 948 11.60 7.99 -29.73
CA GLY A 948 12.89 8.03 -30.46
C GLY A 948 13.84 6.82 -30.30
N TYR A 949 13.63 5.93 -29.31
CA TYR A 949 14.43 4.69 -29.06
C TYR A 949 14.16 3.56 -30.06
N MET A 950 13.34 3.80 -31.09
CA MET A 950 12.91 2.73 -31.97
C MET A 950 14.03 2.36 -32.94
N ARG A 951 14.56 1.14 -32.81
CA ARG A 951 15.56 0.56 -33.72
C ARG A 951 14.98 0.31 -35.11
N LEU A 952 15.56 0.96 -36.11
CA LEU A 952 15.20 0.89 -37.53
C LEU A 952 16.32 0.18 -38.30
N GLU A 953 16.09 -1.07 -38.68
CA GLU A 953 17.09 -1.88 -39.38
C GLU A 953 17.00 -1.68 -40.90
N HIS A 954 18.14 -1.39 -41.53
CA HIS A 954 18.19 -1.17 -42.98
C HIS A 954 17.84 -2.46 -43.75
N GLY A 955 17.02 -2.33 -44.79
CA GLY A 955 16.49 -3.46 -45.56
C GLY A 955 15.21 -4.07 -45.00
N THR A 956 14.67 -3.51 -43.91
CA THR A 956 13.40 -3.96 -43.31
C THR A 956 12.24 -3.03 -43.67
N THR A 957 11.02 -3.57 -43.60
CA THR A 957 9.78 -2.79 -43.72
C THR A 957 9.19 -2.58 -42.34
N ARG A 958 8.89 -1.33 -41.98
CA ARG A 958 8.22 -0.97 -40.73
C ARG A 958 6.84 -0.39 -41.00
N LYS A 959 5.87 -0.75 -40.17
CA LYS A 959 4.49 -0.27 -40.21
C LYS A 959 4.21 0.37 -38.85
N ILE A 960 3.59 1.54 -38.86
CA ILE A 960 3.34 2.33 -37.66
C ILE A 960 1.96 2.96 -37.78
N VAL A 961 1.17 2.93 -36.71
CA VAL A 961 -0.11 3.63 -36.62
C VAL A 961 0.09 4.92 -35.84
N VAL A 962 -0.34 6.04 -36.42
CA VAL A 962 -0.33 7.37 -35.79
C VAL A 962 -1.73 7.94 -35.70
N ALA A 963 -1.98 8.77 -34.68
CA ALA A 963 -3.27 9.39 -34.41
C ALA A 963 -3.16 10.92 -34.50
N HIS A 964 -4.07 11.58 -35.23
CA HIS A 964 -4.01 13.03 -35.42
C HIS A 964 -4.68 13.82 -34.28
N HIS A 965 -3.97 14.82 -33.72
CA HIS A 965 -4.36 15.55 -32.49
C HIS A 965 -5.31 16.74 -32.64
N GLY A 966 -5.70 17.14 -33.86
CA GLY A 966 -6.69 18.21 -34.07
C GLY A 966 -8.10 17.64 -34.16
N GLY A 967 -9.03 18.14 -33.35
CA GLY A 967 -10.45 17.76 -33.30
C GLY A 967 -11.27 18.05 -34.56
N ALA A 968 -10.77 17.70 -35.74
CA ALA A 968 -11.46 17.92 -37.00
C ALA A 968 -12.37 16.74 -37.31
N ALA A 969 -13.64 16.95 -37.00
CA ALA A 969 -14.83 16.37 -37.64
C ALA A 969 -14.85 16.42 -39.19
N ASN A 970 -13.76 16.83 -39.87
CA ASN A 970 -13.71 17.03 -41.32
C ASN A 970 -12.80 16.00 -41.98
N ASP A 971 -13.30 15.38 -43.05
CA ASP A 971 -12.53 14.45 -43.85
C ASP A 971 -11.38 15.15 -44.59
N MET A 972 -10.14 14.81 -44.24
CA MET A 972 -8.95 15.39 -44.87
C MET A 972 -8.79 15.00 -46.35
N GLY A 973 -9.59 14.03 -46.83
CA GLY A 973 -9.55 13.53 -48.20
C GLY A 973 -8.32 12.68 -48.47
N LYS A 974 -8.00 12.44 -49.76
CA LYS A 974 -6.88 11.57 -50.13
C LYS A 974 -5.53 12.23 -49.78
N ILE A 975 -4.62 11.45 -49.22
CA ILE A 975 -3.23 11.91 -49.01
C ILE A 975 -2.56 12.04 -50.38
N ARG A 976 -2.08 13.24 -50.71
CA ARG A 976 -1.39 13.54 -51.98
C ARG A 976 0.11 13.47 -51.86
N LYS A 977 0.65 13.91 -50.73
CA LYS A 977 2.10 13.99 -50.48
C LYS A 977 2.41 13.69 -49.03
N VAL A 978 3.56 13.06 -48.80
CA VAL A 978 4.09 12.77 -47.47
C VAL A 978 5.47 13.42 -47.36
N GLU A 979 5.71 14.13 -46.26
CA GLU A 979 7.01 14.67 -45.90
C GLU A 979 7.50 13.95 -44.64
N LEU A 980 8.70 13.40 -44.69
CA LEU A 980 9.35 12.78 -43.56
C LEU A 980 10.45 13.71 -43.06
N ALA A 981 10.38 14.06 -41.78
CA ALA A 981 11.45 14.75 -41.08
C ALA A 981 12.07 13.73 -40.13
N TRP A 982 13.29 13.30 -40.43
CA TRP A 982 14.06 12.48 -39.52
C TRP A 982 15.15 13.34 -38.91
N THR A 983 15.09 13.45 -37.59
CA THR A 983 16.17 14.02 -36.81
C THR A 983 16.92 12.84 -36.23
N TYR A 984 18.12 12.61 -36.80
CA TYR A 984 19.07 11.71 -36.18
C TYR A 984 19.43 12.30 -34.82
N ASP A 985 19.18 11.51 -33.80
CA ASP A 985 19.47 11.89 -32.43
C ASP A 985 20.18 10.67 -31.80
N MET A 986 21.50 10.77 -31.64
CA MET A 986 22.29 9.77 -30.89
C MET A 986 22.03 9.87 -29.39
N ASP A 987 21.44 10.97 -28.93
CA ASP A 987 21.14 11.19 -27.52
C ASP A 987 19.86 10.48 -27.12
N VAL A 988 19.16 9.76 -28.01
CA VAL A 988 18.01 8.93 -27.64
C VAL A 988 18.47 7.62 -26.97
N LYS A 989 19.17 7.76 -25.84
CA LYS A 989 18.69 7.18 -24.58
C LYS A 989 17.89 8.19 -23.72
N TYR A 990 17.97 9.50 -23.95
CA TYR A 990 17.02 10.58 -23.58
C TYR A 990 17.48 11.85 -24.32
N GLY A 991 16.61 12.52 -25.10
CA GLY A 991 16.91 13.79 -25.83
C GLY A 991 17.26 14.97 -24.92
N LEU A 992 18.32 14.79 -24.15
CA LEU A 992 18.79 15.56 -23.03
C LEU A 992 20.30 15.66 -23.31
N LYS A 993 20.72 16.73 -23.99
CA LYS A 993 22.16 16.98 -24.16
C LYS A 993 22.75 17.09 -22.78
N LEU A 994 23.87 16.42 -22.54
CA LEU A 994 24.53 16.46 -21.24
C LEU A 994 24.79 17.94 -20.84
N ASP A 995 25.13 18.81 -21.80
CA ASP A 995 25.28 20.28 -21.68
C ASP A 995 24.04 21.03 -21.14
N ASP A 996 22.82 20.50 -21.35
CA ASP A 996 21.56 21.11 -20.92
C ASP A 996 21.10 20.56 -19.54
N ILE A 997 21.88 19.63 -18.96
CA ILE A 997 21.61 19.05 -17.65
C ILE A 997 22.28 19.88 -16.57
N HIS A 998 21.46 20.37 -15.65
CA HIS A 998 21.92 20.96 -14.40
C HIS A 998 21.59 20.01 -13.24
N LEU A 999 22.61 19.32 -12.71
CA LEU A 999 22.44 18.52 -11.50
C LEU A 999 22.60 19.40 -10.27
N ILE A 1000 21.65 19.32 -9.34
CA ILE A 1000 21.72 20.04 -8.08
C ILE A 1000 21.67 19.01 -6.95
N GLY A 1001 22.71 18.99 -6.13
CA GLY A 1001 22.81 18.05 -5.03
C GLY A 1001 23.07 18.78 -3.73
N HIS A 1002 22.39 18.39 -2.65
CA HIS A 1002 22.66 18.88 -1.30
C HIS A 1002 23.33 17.80 -0.46
N SER A 1003 24.33 18.15 0.35
CA SER A 1003 25.01 17.23 1.24
C SER A 1003 25.56 15.99 0.50
N LEU A 1004 25.24 14.76 0.90
CA LEU A 1004 25.66 13.54 0.19
C LEU A 1004 25.19 13.53 -1.26
N GLY A 1005 24.03 14.13 -1.55
CA GLY A 1005 23.50 14.27 -2.89
C GLY A 1005 24.41 15.12 -3.81
N ALA A 1006 25.23 16.01 -3.25
CA ALA A 1006 26.23 16.75 -4.02
C ALA A 1006 27.31 15.83 -4.58
N HIS A 1007 27.78 14.85 -3.80
CA HIS A 1007 28.74 13.84 -4.25
C HIS A 1007 28.10 12.83 -5.21
N THR A 1008 26.85 12.44 -4.97
CA THR A 1008 26.10 11.61 -5.92
C THR A 1008 25.92 12.30 -7.26
N ALA A 1009 25.66 13.62 -7.28
CA ALA A 1009 25.63 14.41 -8.51
C ALA A 1009 27.01 14.43 -9.20
N GLY A 1010 28.11 14.51 -8.42
CA GLY A 1010 29.48 14.45 -8.93
C GLY A 1010 29.78 13.12 -9.62
N TYR A 1011 29.53 12.00 -8.94
CA TYR A 1011 29.70 10.66 -9.51
C TYR A 1011 28.81 10.40 -10.73
N ALA A 1012 27.58 10.93 -10.71
CA ALA A 1012 26.71 10.86 -11.88
C ALA A 1012 27.35 11.61 -13.07
N GLY A 1013 27.89 12.81 -12.83
CA GLY A 1013 28.64 13.57 -13.81
C GLY A 1013 29.89 12.85 -14.33
N GLU A 1014 30.68 12.24 -13.44
CA GLU A 1014 31.90 11.50 -13.76
C GLU A 1014 31.64 10.24 -14.61
N LYS A 1015 30.60 9.45 -14.27
CA LYS A 1015 30.27 8.20 -14.99
C LYS A 1015 29.56 8.43 -16.31
N LEU A 1016 28.95 9.59 -16.50
CA LEU A 1016 28.44 9.99 -17.81
C LEU A 1016 29.63 10.42 -18.66
N GLN A 1017 30.04 9.54 -19.59
CA GLN A 1017 31.24 9.69 -20.44
C GLN A 1017 31.22 10.94 -21.37
N GLY A 1018 30.21 11.80 -21.27
CA GLY A 1018 30.22 13.19 -21.73
C GLY A 1018 29.85 14.11 -20.55
N LYS A 1019 30.66 15.15 -20.28
CA LYS A 1019 30.45 16.00 -19.11
C LYS A 1019 29.11 16.72 -19.17
N ILE A 1020 28.29 16.56 -18.13
CA ILE A 1020 27.05 17.30 -17.92
C ILE A 1020 27.31 18.82 -17.87
N GLY A 1021 26.33 19.63 -18.23
CA GLY A 1021 26.48 21.06 -18.46
C GLY A 1021 26.76 21.86 -17.20
N ARG A 1022 26.03 21.59 -16.12
CA ARG A 1022 26.26 22.24 -14.83
C ARG A 1022 25.98 21.32 -13.65
N LEU A 1023 26.73 21.51 -12.57
CA LEU A 1023 26.47 20.91 -11.28
C LEU A 1023 26.49 22.00 -10.20
N SER A 1024 25.40 22.20 -9.48
CA SER A 1024 25.41 23.04 -8.26
C SER A 1024 25.38 22.17 -7.01
N ALA A 1025 26.39 22.33 -6.18
CA ALA A 1025 26.62 21.53 -5.01
C ALA A 1025 26.34 22.36 -3.75
N LEU A 1026 25.28 22.00 -3.03
CA LEU A 1026 24.79 22.74 -1.88
C LEU A 1026 25.31 22.06 -0.62
N ASP A 1027 26.27 22.69 0.05
CA ASP A 1027 26.92 22.24 1.28
C ASP A 1027 27.36 20.76 1.23
N PRO A 1028 28.28 20.38 0.32
CA PRO A 1028 28.65 18.99 0.06
C PRO A 1028 29.09 18.27 1.35
N ALA A 1029 28.64 17.04 1.54
CA ALA A 1029 28.85 16.35 2.82
C ALA A 1029 30.33 16.14 3.14
N LYS A 1030 30.76 16.57 4.32
CA LYS A 1030 32.12 16.33 4.81
C LYS A 1030 32.44 14.88 5.16
N PRO A 1031 31.62 14.19 5.99
CA PRO A 1031 32.02 12.91 6.57
C PRO A 1031 32.30 11.88 5.47
N ASP A 1032 33.47 11.24 5.52
CA ASP A 1032 33.99 10.28 4.53
C ASP A 1032 34.40 10.85 3.16
N PHE A 1033 34.23 12.15 2.88
CA PHE A 1033 34.64 12.76 1.59
C PHE A 1033 35.75 13.79 1.72
N GLU A 1034 35.99 14.41 2.89
CA GLU A 1034 36.98 15.50 3.03
C GLU A 1034 38.42 15.09 2.63
N ASN A 1035 38.81 13.84 2.90
CA ASN A 1035 40.17 13.35 2.63
C ASN A 1035 40.25 12.39 1.44
N MET A 1036 39.17 12.27 0.67
CA MET A 1036 39.14 11.41 -0.52
C MET A 1036 39.80 12.10 -1.70
N SER A 1037 40.42 11.30 -2.56
CA SER A 1037 40.97 11.75 -3.84
C SER A 1037 39.85 12.30 -4.73
N SER A 1038 40.18 13.20 -5.66
CA SER A 1038 39.20 13.92 -6.49
C SER A 1038 38.32 12.99 -7.34
N ASP A 1039 38.78 11.78 -7.66
CA ASP A 1039 38.02 10.73 -8.34
C ASP A 1039 37.01 10.00 -7.44
N MET A 1040 37.12 10.18 -6.12
CA MET A 1040 36.25 9.55 -5.13
C MET A 1040 35.42 10.57 -4.33
N ARG A 1041 35.26 11.80 -4.81
CA ARG A 1041 34.32 12.80 -4.27
C ARG A 1041 33.89 13.75 -5.37
N LEU A 1042 33.01 14.69 -5.03
CA LEU A 1042 32.67 15.79 -5.95
C LEU A 1042 33.95 16.58 -6.27
N ASP A 1043 34.20 16.77 -7.56
CA ASP A 1043 35.27 17.61 -8.09
C ASP A 1043 34.76 18.53 -9.21
N SER A 1044 35.51 19.61 -9.45
CA SER A 1044 35.36 20.47 -10.60
C SER A 1044 35.27 19.69 -11.92
N THR A 1045 35.98 18.56 -12.08
CA THR A 1045 35.96 17.83 -13.35
C THR A 1045 34.66 17.13 -13.68
N ASP A 1046 33.74 16.98 -12.73
CA ASP A 1046 32.52 16.16 -12.86
C ASP A 1046 31.47 16.76 -13.78
N ALA A 1047 31.56 18.06 -14.06
CA ALA A 1047 30.70 18.75 -15.02
C ALA A 1047 31.52 19.76 -15.85
N GLN A 1048 30.89 20.36 -16.85
CA GLN A 1048 31.49 21.50 -17.58
C GLN A 1048 31.61 22.73 -16.69
N PHE A 1049 30.68 22.91 -15.76
CA PHE A 1049 30.73 23.94 -14.73
C PHE A 1049 30.19 23.39 -13.41
N VAL A 1050 30.93 23.59 -12.32
CA VAL A 1050 30.59 23.10 -10.99
C VAL A 1050 30.66 24.29 -10.05
N ASP A 1051 29.53 24.66 -9.43
CA ASP A 1051 29.49 25.71 -8.41
C ASP A 1051 29.02 25.17 -7.07
N VAL A 1052 29.65 25.62 -5.98
CA VAL A 1052 29.45 25.06 -4.64
C VAL A 1052 29.04 26.14 -3.67
N ILE A 1053 28.07 25.91 -2.80
CA ILE A 1053 27.69 26.83 -1.72
C ILE A 1053 27.95 26.18 -0.38
N HIS A 1054 28.88 26.72 0.39
CA HIS A 1054 29.26 26.21 1.72
C HIS A 1054 28.55 27.01 2.81
N THR A 1055 27.75 26.35 3.65
CA THR A 1055 26.99 27.02 4.73
C THR A 1055 27.14 26.39 6.12
N GLY A 1056 27.74 25.21 6.24
CA GLY A 1056 28.04 24.51 7.49
C GLY A 1056 29.45 23.90 7.48
N SER A 1057 30.43 24.62 6.94
CA SER A 1057 31.77 24.15 6.60
C SER A 1057 32.86 24.50 7.62
N ARG A 1058 32.62 25.32 8.64
CA ARG A 1058 33.59 25.58 9.73
C ARG A 1058 33.10 25.02 11.08
N GLY A 1059 33.93 25.03 12.13
CA GLY A 1059 33.60 24.50 13.47
C GLY A 1059 34.06 23.06 13.80
N ILE A 1060 33.84 22.62 15.06
CA ILE A 1060 34.32 21.34 15.65
C ILE A 1060 33.48 20.11 15.23
N PHE A 1061 32.23 20.31 14.80
CA PHE A 1061 31.30 19.24 14.36
C PHE A 1061 30.74 19.57 12.98
N ARG A 1062 31.53 19.33 11.93
CA ARG A 1062 31.26 19.80 10.56
C ARG A 1062 30.38 18.83 9.77
N THR A 1063 29.37 19.34 9.06
CA THR A 1063 28.53 18.55 8.14
C THR A 1063 28.87 18.79 6.67
N GLY A 1064 29.45 19.94 6.32
CA GLY A 1064 29.89 20.31 4.96
C GLY A 1064 31.42 20.37 4.76
N ILE A 1065 31.92 20.04 3.57
CA ILE A 1065 33.34 20.18 3.20
C ILE A 1065 33.74 21.65 3.26
N ASN A 1066 34.99 21.95 3.63
CA ASN A 1066 35.44 23.31 3.91
C ASN A 1066 36.54 23.85 3.01
N HIS A 1067 36.89 23.10 1.97
CA HIS A 1067 37.86 23.48 0.97
C HIS A 1067 37.18 23.52 -0.39
N PRO A 1068 37.70 24.33 -1.35
CA PRO A 1068 37.12 24.43 -2.67
C PRO A 1068 37.09 23.07 -3.39
N CYS A 1069 35.94 22.73 -3.95
CA CYS A 1069 35.78 21.48 -4.71
C CYS A 1069 35.01 21.66 -6.02
N GLY A 1070 34.60 22.88 -6.36
CA GLY A 1070 34.06 23.21 -7.67
C GLY A 1070 34.98 24.09 -8.51
N HIS A 1071 34.46 24.51 -9.65
CA HIS A 1071 35.04 25.60 -10.43
C HIS A 1071 34.81 26.96 -9.76
N LEU A 1072 33.77 27.07 -8.92
CA LEU A 1072 33.47 28.26 -8.12
C LEU A 1072 32.84 27.87 -6.78
N ASP A 1073 33.37 28.39 -5.68
CA ASP A 1073 32.91 28.05 -4.34
C ASP A 1073 32.49 29.33 -3.58
N PHE A 1074 31.24 29.36 -3.12
CA PHE A 1074 30.64 30.45 -2.36
C PHE A 1074 30.62 30.12 -0.87
N TYR A 1075 30.98 31.08 -0.02
CA TYR A 1075 30.96 30.94 1.44
C TYR A 1075 30.08 32.03 2.08
N PRO A 1076 28.74 31.98 1.95
CA PRO A 1076 27.85 32.96 2.57
C PRO A 1076 28.07 33.02 4.08
N ASN A 1077 28.23 34.22 4.65
CA ASN A 1077 28.49 34.42 6.08
C ASN A 1077 29.64 33.54 6.61
N ASN A 1078 30.78 33.51 5.91
CA ASN A 1078 31.96 32.70 6.23
C ASN A 1078 31.75 31.17 6.12
N GLY A 1079 30.57 30.74 5.65
CA GLY A 1079 30.21 29.36 5.40
C GLY A 1079 29.86 28.54 6.62
N ASP A 1080 29.50 29.14 7.76
CA ASP A 1080 29.13 28.40 8.98
C ASP A 1080 28.02 29.09 9.80
N ASP A 1081 28.26 30.29 10.34
CA ASP A 1081 27.30 30.97 11.22
C ASP A 1081 26.21 31.74 10.47
N GLN A 1082 25.18 31.02 10.04
CA GLN A 1082 24.07 31.61 9.29
C GLN A 1082 23.08 32.36 10.22
N PRO A 1083 22.72 33.62 9.93
CA PRO A 1083 21.91 34.45 10.82
C PRO A 1083 20.44 33.97 10.92
N GLY A 1084 19.86 34.08 12.14
CA GLY A 1084 18.43 33.87 12.39
C GLY A 1084 18.04 32.89 13.52
N TYR A 1085 18.99 32.33 14.28
CA TYR A 1085 18.71 31.30 15.29
C TYR A 1085 19.48 31.50 16.61
N THR A 1086 18.81 31.34 17.75
CA THR A 1086 19.34 31.66 19.10
C THR A 1086 19.63 30.43 19.98
N SER A 1087 19.54 29.20 19.43
CA SER A 1087 19.71 27.92 20.17
C SER A 1087 20.89 27.11 19.63
N VAL A 1088 21.85 26.75 20.49
CA VAL A 1088 23.14 26.12 20.12
C VAL A 1088 23.00 24.70 19.55
N ILE A 1089 21.93 23.97 19.86
CA ILE A 1089 21.73 22.58 19.36
C ILE A 1089 20.91 22.57 18.06
N LEU A 1090 19.95 23.48 17.91
CA LEU A 1090 19.13 23.61 16.69
C LEU A 1090 19.82 24.41 15.58
N ALA A 1091 20.71 25.35 15.91
CA ALA A 1091 21.45 26.14 14.91
C ALA A 1091 22.27 25.26 13.93
N LYS A 1092 22.75 24.09 14.38
CA LYS A 1092 23.67 23.20 13.64
C LYS A 1092 23.06 22.57 12.40
N PHE A 1093 21.85 22.03 12.49
CA PHE A 1093 21.12 21.48 11.33
C PHE A 1093 20.58 22.62 10.44
N CYS A 1094 20.32 23.78 11.04
CA CYS A 1094 19.83 24.95 10.31
C CYS A 1094 20.88 25.59 9.40
N ASN A 1095 22.17 25.58 9.79
CA ASN A 1095 23.28 26.06 8.97
C ASN A 1095 23.46 25.17 7.73
N HIS A 1096 23.49 23.83 7.93
CA HIS A 1096 23.63 22.85 6.84
C HIS A 1096 22.52 22.91 5.78
N VAL A 1097 21.28 23.14 6.22
CA VAL A 1097 20.11 23.27 5.33
C VAL A 1097 20.00 24.69 4.72
N ARG A 1098 20.84 25.64 5.14
CA ARG A 1098 20.75 27.03 4.68
C ARG A 1098 21.14 27.18 3.21
N ALA A 1099 22.11 26.41 2.71
CA ALA A 1099 22.46 26.41 1.27
C ALA A 1099 21.25 26.14 0.37
N ILE A 1100 20.33 25.23 0.77
CA ILE A 1100 19.09 24.97 0.03
C ILE A 1100 18.21 26.21 -0.01
N LYS A 1101 18.03 26.87 1.14
CA LYS A 1101 17.18 28.07 1.24
C LYS A 1101 17.76 29.22 0.41
N LEU A 1102 19.07 29.44 0.49
CA LEU A 1102 19.76 30.48 -0.29
C LEU A 1102 19.66 30.21 -1.79
N PHE A 1103 19.95 28.99 -2.24
CA PHE A 1103 19.84 28.61 -3.64
C PHE A 1103 18.39 28.68 -4.16
N THR A 1104 17.41 28.27 -3.35
CA THR A 1104 15.98 28.36 -3.71
C THR A 1104 15.52 29.81 -3.83
N GLU A 1105 15.93 30.66 -2.89
CA GLU A 1105 15.65 32.10 -2.95
C GLU A 1105 16.30 32.72 -4.18
N SER A 1106 17.50 32.29 -4.53
CA SER A 1106 18.25 32.81 -5.66
C SER A 1106 17.69 32.42 -7.03
N ILE A 1107 16.83 31.38 -7.11
CA ILE A 1107 16.07 31.03 -8.32
C ILE A 1107 14.89 31.98 -8.54
N ASN A 1108 14.16 32.35 -7.49
CA ASN A 1108 12.87 33.04 -7.57
C ASN A 1108 12.90 34.53 -7.20
N SER A 1109 14.01 35.01 -6.63
CA SER A 1109 14.14 36.40 -6.20
C SER A 1109 14.61 37.31 -7.34
N ASN A 1110 14.05 38.51 -7.39
CA ASN A 1110 14.58 39.59 -8.23
C ASN A 1110 15.83 40.26 -7.60
N CYS A 1111 16.15 39.96 -6.33
CA CYS A 1111 17.38 40.39 -5.68
C CYS A 1111 18.53 39.44 -6.04
N GLN A 1112 19.62 40.01 -6.57
CA GLN A 1112 20.81 39.28 -7.00
C GLN A 1112 21.78 39.08 -5.82
N PHE A 1113 22.12 37.83 -5.50
CA PHE A 1113 23.15 37.51 -4.52
C PHE A 1113 24.54 37.70 -5.15
N THR A 1114 25.18 38.84 -4.89
CA THR A 1114 26.52 39.14 -5.43
C THR A 1114 27.61 38.70 -4.46
N ALA A 1115 28.57 37.91 -4.94
CA ALA A 1115 29.74 37.47 -4.18
C ALA A 1115 31.03 38.01 -4.81
N TYR A 1116 32.07 38.18 -3.99
CA TYR A 1116 33.38 38.70 -4.39
C TYR A 1116 34.47 37.66 -4.15
N GLU A 1117 35.43 37.58 -5.07
CA GLU A 1117 36.61 36.73 -4.88
C GLU A 1117 37.56 37.42 -3.90
N CYS A 1118 37.85 36.74 -2.79
CA CYS A 1118 38.73 37.21 -1.72
C CYS A 1118 39.52 36.02 -1.14
N ASP A 1119 40.77 36.26 -0.74
CA ASP A 1119 41.65 35.22 -0.17
C ASP A 1119 41.17 34.72 1.21
N SER A 1120 40.41 35.54 1.94
CA SER A 1120 39.81 35.20 3.23
C SER A 1120 38.54 36.01 3.49
N TYR A 1121 37.71 35.52 4.42
CA TYR A 1121 36.51 36.25 4.85
C TYR A 1121 36.87 37.55 5.58
N ASP A 1122 37.98 37.57 6.32
CA ASP A 1122 38.46 38.79 6.99
C ASP A 1122 38.88 39.86 5.95
N ASN A 1123 39.56 39.47 4.86
CA ASN A 1123 39.91 40.38 3.76
C ASN A 1123 38.68 40.90 3.01
N PHE A 1124 37.61 40.09 2.92
CA PHE A 1124 36.33 40.51 2.36
C PHE A 1124 35.65 41.57 3.23
N ILE A 1125 35.66 41.41 4.56
CA ILE A 1125 35.10 42.37 5.50
C ILE A 1125 35.95 43.66 5.58
N GLU A 1126 37.27 43.58 5.40
CA GLU A 1126 38.20 44.72 5.46
C GLU A 1126 38.37 45.47 4.11
N GLU A 1127 37.74 45.01 3.01
CA GLU A 1127 37.76 45.59 1.65
C GLU A 1127 39.17 45.82 1.03
N THR A 1128 40.20 45.10 1.49
CA THR A 1128 41.59 45.38 1.10
C THR A 1128 42.00 44.78 -0.26
N GLN A 1129 41.38 43.66 -0.69
CA GLN A 1129 41.59 43.03 -2.00
C GLN A 1129 40.34 42.26 -2.46
N TYR A 1130 39.63 42.75 -3.48
CA TYR A 1130 38.56 41.99 -4.16
C TYR A 1130 38.68 42.08 -5.68
N ARG A 1131 38.47 40.95 -6.36
CA ARG A 1131 38.32 40.86 -7.83
C ARG A 1131 36.93 40.30 -8.16
N ILE A 1132 36.37 40.67 -9.31
CA ILE A 1132 35.11 40.08 -9.81
C ILE A 1132 35.45 38.68 -10.32
N ALA A 1133 34.79 37.66 -9.77
CA ALA A 1133 35.20 36.25 -9.83
C ALA A 1133 35.13 35.56 -11.21
N ILE A 1134 34.79 36.24 -12.31
CA ILE A 1134 34.78 35.62 -13.66
C ILE A 1134 35.23 36.61 -14.75
N GLN A 1135 36.38 36.35 -15.37
CA GLN A 1135 36.72 36.81 -16.73
C GLN A 1135 36.60 35.60 -17.68
N SER A 1136 35.41 35.38 -18.24
CA SER A 1136 35.23 34.38 -19.31
C SER A 1136 35.40 35.06 -20.67
N THR A 1137 36.15 34.44 -21.58
CA THR A 1137 36.40 34.92 -22.94
C THR A 1137 35.19 34.79 -23.88
N ASN A 1138 34.10 34.15 -23.43
CA ASN A 1138 32.87 33.98 -24.21
C ASN A 1138 31.60 34.31 -23.39
N PRO A 1139 31.05 35.53 -23.54
CA PRO A 1139 29.98 36.04 -22.66
C PRO A 1139 28.67 35.25 -22.71
N SER A 1140 28.40 34.55 -23.82
CA SER A 1140 27.18 33.74 -23.99
C SER A 1140 27.22 32.44 -23.18
N GLN A 1141 28.41 31.84 -23.00
CA GLN A 1141 28.58 30.61 -22.23
C GLN A 1141 28.47 30.87 -20.73
N ALA A 1142 29.10 31.95 -20.24
CA ALA A 1142 28.99 32.39 -18.85
C ALA A 1142 27.54 32.75 -18.46
N LYS A 1143 26.74 33.31 -19.39
CA LYS A 1143 25.33 33.66 -19.17
C LYS A 1143 24.42 32.43 -19.01
N ASN A 1144 24.77 31.30 -19.62
CA ASN A 1144 24.05 30.03 -19.45
C ASN A 1144 24.44 29.31 -18.16
N TRP A 1145 25.70 29.42 -17.73
CA TRP A 1145 26.19 28.83 -16.47
C TRP A 1145 25.84 29.65 -15.21
N ALA A 1146 25.54 30.95 -15.34
CA ALA A 1146 25.37 31.88 -14.23
C ALA A 1146 23.90 32.17 -13.83
N ARG A 1147 22.97 31.21 -13.94
CA ARG A 1147 21.63 31.40 -13.36
C ARG A 1147 21.66 31.11 -11.86
N GLY A 1148 21.34 32.13 -11.06
CA GLY A 1148 21.03 31.98 -9.64
C GLY A 1148 21.97 32.70 -8.68
N LEU A 1149 23.26 32.94 -8.95
CA LEU A 1149 24.17 33.53 -7.93
C LEU A 1149 25.34 34.38 -8.48
N ILE A 1150 25.34 34.70 -9.78
CA ILE A 1150 26.42 35.48 -10.39
C ILE A 1150 25.84 36.45 -11.42
N ASN A 1151 26.28 37.70 -11.38
CA ASN A 1151 26.13 38.63 -12.50
C ASN A 1151 27.43 38.68 -13.31
N VAL A 1152 27.37 38.39 -14.61
CA VAL A 1152 28.43 38.72 -15.57
C VAL A 1152 28.12 40.11 -16.12
N THR A 1153 28.74 41.14 -15.55
CA THR A 1153 28.69 42.49 -16.12
C THR A 1153 29.79 42.62 -17.17
N LEU A 1154 29.43 42.67 -18.45
CA LEU A 1154 30.35 43.09 -19.50
C LEU A 1154 30.68 44.56 -19.31
N HIS A 1155 31.93 44.87 -18.97
CA HIS A 1155 32.46 46.21 -19.20
C HIS A 1155 32.55 46.41 -20.72
N ALA A 1156 31.63 47.21 -21.27
CA ALA A 1156 31.97 48.03 -22.43
C ALA A 1156 33.04 49.02 -21.99
N ASP A 1157 33.97 49.28 -22.89
CA ASP A 1157 35.11 50.18 -22.72
C ASP A 1157 34.73 51.55 -22.12
N ASP A 1158 35.71 52.12 -21.42
CA ASP A 1158 35.66 53.11 -20.34
C ASP A 1158 35.17 54.55 -20.69
N GLU A 1159 34.42 54.77 -21.77
CA GLU A 1159 34.14 56.13 -22.26
C GLU A 1159 32.86 56.80 -21.73
N ILE A 1160 31.85 56.04 -21.28
CA ILE A 1160 30.52 56.62 -20.92
C ILE A 1160 30.46 57.13 -19.46
N ILE A 1161 31.30 56.62 -18.56
CA ILE A 1161 31.26 56.99 -17.13
C ILE A 1161 31.97 58.34 -16.86
N ARG A 1162 32.82 58.84 -17.76
CA ARG A 1162 33.56 60.10 -17.55
C ARG A 1162 32.71 61.37 -17.65
N ASN A 1163 31.45 61.30 -18.11
CA ASN A 1163 30.65 62.49 -18.43
C ASN A 1163 29.41 62.75 -17.54
N MET A 1164 29.26 62.05 -16.41
CA MET A 1164 28.19 62.35 -15.44
C MET A 1164 28.65 63.33 -14.35
N GLN A 1165 28.06 64.52 -14.29
CA GLN A 1165 28.28 65.50 -13.23
C GLN A 1165 27.09 65.57 -12.27
N LEU A 1166 27.37 65.43 -10.97
CA LEU A 1166 26.46 65.75 -9.88
C LEU A 1166 26.67 67.20 -9.48
N THR A 1167 25.60 67.99 -9.46
CA THR A 1167 25.60 69.31 -8.80
C THR A 1167 24.70 69.25 -7.59
N GLN A 1168 25.27 69.62 -6.44
CA GLN A 1168 24.60 69.61 -5.16
C GLN A 1168 23.85 70.93 -4.99
N ASN A 1169 22.54 70.92 -5.23
CA ASN A 1169 21.64 71.91 -4.64
C ASN A 1169 20.19 71.40 -4.67
N GLU A 1170 19.57 71.44 -3.48
CA GLU A 1170 18.13 71.35 -3.22
C GLU A 1170 17.43 70.02 -3.53
N ASN A 1171 17.67 69.00 -2.70
CA ASN A 1171 16.80 67.82 -2.48
C ASN A 1171 16.18 67.14 -3.73
N ARG A 1172 16.82 67.28 -4.89
CA ARG A 1172 16.40 66.76 -6.19
C ARG A 1172 17.63 66.42 -7.03
N LEU A 1173 17.73 65.18 -7.46
CA LEU A 1173 18.81 64.70 -8.35
C LEU A 1173 18.43 64.98 -9.80
N ARG A 1174 19.32 65.64 -10.57
CA ARG A 1174 19.16 65.88 -12.02
C ARG A 1174 20.17 65.07 -12.82
N LEU A 1175 19.69 64.24 -13.73
CA LEU A 1175 20.52 63.43 -14.65
C LEU A 1175 20.35 63.95 -16.08
N ARG A 1176 21.47 64.19 -16.78
CA ARG A 1176 21.51 64.61 -18.18
C ARG A 1176 22.12 63.52 -19.05
N TYR A 1177 21.38 63.10 -20.08
CA TYR A 1177 21.89 62.21 -21.14
C TYR A 1177 21.23 62.60 -22.48
N GLY A 1178 22.03 62.79 -23.53
CA GLY A 1178 21.54 63.07 -24.89
C GLY A 1178 20.58 64.27 -25.00
N GLY A 1179 20.85 65.38 -24.32
CA GLY A 1179 20.01 66.60 -24.36
C GLY A 1179 18.74 66.57 -23.50
N THR A 1180 18.42 65.46 -22.84
CA THR A 1180 17.22 65.33 -22.00
C THR A 1180 17.61 65.30 -20.52
N THR A 1181 16.90 66.07 -19.68
CA THR A 1181 17.16 66.11 -18.22
C THR A 1181 15.98 65.52 -17.45
N LYS A 1182 16.22 64.51 -16.60
CA LYS A 1182 15.21 63.97 -15.68
C LYS A 1182 15.55 64.28 -14.22
N VAL A 1183 14.52 64.58 -13.42
CA VAL A 1183 14.64 64.94 -11.99
C VAL A 1183 13.96 63.86 -11.13
N VAL A 1184 14.65 63.36 -10.10
CA VAL A 1184 14.10 62.36 -9.14
C VAL A 1184 14.14 62.91 -7.71
N ALA A 1185 13.08 62.66 -6.92
CA ALA A 1185 12.94 63.08 -5.52
C ALA A 1185 13.08 61.89 -4.56
N VAL A 1186 13.69 62.08 -3.39
CA VAL A 1186 14.00 61.00 -2.42
C VAL A 1186 13.46 61.36 -1.01
N PRO A 1187 12.79 60.45 -0.27
CA PRO A 1187 12.28 60.71 1.09
C PRO A 1187 13.35 60.63 2.21
N PRO A 1188 13.11 61.23 3.40
CA PRO A 1188 14.15 61.81 4.27
C PRO A 1188 14.61 60.96 5.48
N ALA A 1189 14.63 59.64 5.42
CA ALA A 1189 14.97 58.85 6.61
C ALA A 1189 15.80 57.61 6.32
N SER A 1190 17.13 57.79 6.16
CA SER A 1190 18.17 56.87 6.66
C SER A 1190 19.56 57.22 6.10
N PHE A 1191 20.25 58.22 6.66
CA PHE A 1191 21.73 58.28 6.63
C PHE A 1191 22.26 59.04 7.85
N LYS A 1192 23.00 58.34 8.73
CA LYS A 1192 23.98 58.90 9.68
C LYS A 1192 25.24 58.05 9.59
N GLY A 1193 26.31 58.61 9.03
CA GLY A 1193 27.62 58.00 8.85
C GLY A 1193 28.34 58.56 7.62
N ASP A 1194 29.61 58.94 7.77
CA ASP A 1194 30.39 59.73 6.81
C ASP A 1194 30.52 59.13 5.41
N ILE A 1195 30.41 60.00 4.41
CA ILE A 1195 30.38 59.66 2.98
C ILE A 1195 31.80 59.33 2.50
N GLY A 1196 32.18 58.06 2.58
CA GLY A 1196 33.15 57.45 1.67
C GLY A 1196 32.52 57.27 0.28
N ARG A 1197 33.32 57.46 -0.77
CA ARG A 1197 32.91 57.42 -2.20
C ARG A 1197 31.77 56.43 -2.51
N ILE A 1198 30.61 56.94 -2.92
CA ILE A 1198 29.54 56.13 -3.50
C ILE A 1198 30.05 55.52 -4.81
N ARG A 1199 30.24 54.20 -4.84
CA ARG A 1199 30.76 53.46 -6.00
C ARG A 1199 29.68 52.81 -6.88
N LYS A 1200 28.39 52.87 -6.51
CA LYS A 1200 27.29 52.38 -7.36
C LYS A 1200 25.97 53.07 -7.03
N VAL A 1201 25.18 53.39 -8.05
CA VAL A 1201 23.76 53.78 -7.93
C VAL A 1201 22.98 52.74 -8.74
N GLU A 1202 22.11 51.98 -8.09
CA GLU A 1202 21.14 51.12 -8.79
C GLU A 1202 19.80 51.86 -8.87
N LEU A 1203 19.29 52.03 -10.08
CA LEU A 1203 17.89 52.36 -10.33
C LEU A 1203 17.17 51.02 -10.51
N THR A 1204 16.11 50.80 -9.73
CA THR A 1204 15.22 49.64 -9.90
C THR A 1204 14.36 49.77 -11.15
#